data_AF-A0A536ZLL3-F1
#
_entry.id   AF-A0A536ZLL3-F1
#
_cell.length_a   1.000
_cell.length_b   1.000
_cell.length_c   1.000
_cell.angle_alpha   90.00
_cell.angle_beta   90.00
_cell.angle_gamma   90.00
#
_symmetry.space_group_name_H-M   'P 1'
#
loop_
_entity.id
_entity.type
_entity.pdbx_description
1 polymer ?
#
loop_
_entity_poly.entity_id
_entity_poly.type
_entity_poly.pdbx_seq_one_letter_code
_entity_poly.pdbx_strand_id
1 'polypeptide(L)'
;MTDLADIVSSAFWRVNPPDADPQETREWLEAFDALVQSEGRERATFLLRRLLEHARARRVPLPPVLNTPYKNSVALAEQPQFPGNLELESRISAIVRWNALAMVVRANRAHAELGGHIASYASAADLFEVGFNHFFRVEDLVYFQPHSAPGVYARAFLEGRLPEERLAHYRQETAGKGLTSYCHPYLMPEFWQFPTGSMGLGPINAIYQARFMRYLSDRDILKTEGRKVWAFVGDGEMDEPESLAGLSLATREGLDNLIFVVNCNLQRLDGPVRGNGSIVQELEGLFAGAGWNVLKLLWGSDWDALFARDHDGVLLKRLHETVDGEFQMYAATDGRFNREHFFNKTPELRELISDMSDADIDRLRRGGHDPVKIYAAYRAALEHKGQPTVILAQTKKGYGMGHWGQGKMGTHQQKKLDDEALREFRDRFSVPLSDDDVAQLRFLHPGPESAELKYLHARRQALGGYLPSRKVAAQKLAVPALSSSERSQSTTMAFVQLLAQLMKDEAIGKRVVPIVADEARTFGMQTLFRQFGIYSSVGQLYDPEDQDELLYYREAKDGQILEEGITEAGALSSWLAAATAYSAHGTAMLPFYIYYSMFGFQRVGDLIWAAADSRARGFLIGGTAGRTTLAGEGLQHQDGSSHLAASTIPNCCAYDPCFGYELATIVEDGARRMLEAQEDVFYYVTVANENYPHPAVPQAATEGILRGMYRLREGSQLQLLGSGPILREVIAAAELLRKDWNISAAVWSVTSFTELARDGMRAERERRFGHKTTSWVEQCLAPTKGPIVAASDYVRAVADLIRPHIGGNGGRAYVALGTDGFGRSDTRAALRAFFEVDARHVCIAALA
;
A
#
# COMPACT_ATOMS: atom_id res chain seq x y z
N MET A 1 -26.70 39.66 17.79
CA MET A 1 -25.74 38.63 18.24
C MET A 1 -26.21 37.32 17.64
N THR A 2 -25.57 36.88 16.56
CA THR A 2 -25.80 35.56 15.98
C THR A 2 -25.30 34.52 16.98
N ASP A 3 -26.16 33.56 17.33
CA ASP A 3 -25.79 32.49 18.23
C ASP A 3 -24.70 31.61 17.56
N LEU A 4 -23.51 31.59 18.14
CA LEU A 4 -22.38 30.81 17.65
C LEU A 4 -22.61 29.29 17.83
N ALA A 5 -23.65 28.88 18.56
CA ALA A 5 -24.00 27.48 18.78
C ALA A 5 -24.65 26.79 17.57
N ASP A 6 -25.24 27.54 16.63
CA ASP A 6 -25.80 27.01 15.38
C ASP A 6 -24.73 26.65 14.34
N ILE A 7 -23.46 26.96 14.65
CA ILE A 7 -22.29 26.64 13.83
C ILE A 7 -21.85 25.19 14.13
N VAL A 8 -22.68 24.24 13.73
CA VAL A 8 -22.38 22.81 13.84
C VAL A 8 -21.21 22.45 12.91
N SER A 9 -20.21 21.73 13.43
CA SER A 9 -18.94 21.51 12.71
C SER A 9 -19.03 20.72 11.40
N SER A 10 -20.17 20.08 11.13
CA SER A 10 -20.44 19.31 9.91
C SER A 10 -21.13 20.09 8.80
N ALA A 11 -21.48 21.36 9.05
CA ALA A 11 -22.32 22.17 8.15
C ALA A 11 -21.68 23.50 7.72
N PHE A 12 -20.37 23.70 7.93
CA PHE A 12 -19.66 24.96 7.62
C PHE A 12 -19.73 25.41 6.15
N TRP A 13 -20.10 24.52 5.23
CA TRP A 13 -20.34 24.84 3.82
C TRP A 13 -21.75 25.40 3.55
N ARG A 14 -22.63 25.44 4.57
CA ARG A 14 -23.94 26.08 4.46
C ARG A 14 -23.74 27.60 4.49
N VAL A 15 -24.21 28.21 3.41
CA VAL A 15 -24.48 29.64 3.15
C VAL A 15 -24.23 30.56 4.35
N ASN A 16 -23.41 31.60 4.13
CA ASN A 16 -23.19 32.67 5.09
C ASN A 16 -24.52 33.11 5.75
N PRO A 17 -24.50 33.44 7.06
CA PRO A 17 -25.69 33.97 7.72
C PRO A 17 -26.22 35.20 6.96
N PRO A 18 -27.52 35.52 7.10
CA PRO A 18 -28.09 36.71 6.46
C PRO A 18 -27.23 37.95 6.74
N ASP A 19 -26.83 38.64 5.68
CA ASP A 19 -25.96 39.82 5.77
C ASP A 19 -26.71 40.95 6.48
N ALA A 20 -26.16 41.38 7.62
CA ALA A 20 -26.76 42.42 8.44
C ALA A 20 -26.59 43.82 7.83
N ASP A 21 -25.58 44.01 6.97
CA ASP A 21 -25.35 45.25 6.21
C ASP A 21 -24.82 44.94 4.80
N PRO A 22 -25.72 44.64 3.84
CA PRO A 22 -25.35 44.35 2.46
C PRO A 22 -24.70 45.53 1.70
N GLN A 23 -24.81 46.75 2.22
CA GLN A 23 -24.16 47.90 1.62
C GLN A 23 -22.68 47.93 2.02
N GLU A 24 -22.39 47.81 3.32
CA GLU A 24 -21.00 47.75 3.80
C GLU A 24 -20.25 46.59 3.15
N THR A 25 -20.84 45.39 3.10
CA THR A 25 -20.22 44.23 2.45
C THR A 25 -19.89 44.51 0.98
N ARG A 26 -20.78 45.19 0.25
CA ARG A 26 -20.56 45.54 -1.16
C ARG A 26 -19.41 46.53 -1.33
N GLU A 27 -19.32 47.53 -0.47
CA GLU A 27 -18.22 48.51 -0.49
C GLU A 27 -16.85 47.82 -0.28
N TRP A 28 -16.77 46.86 0.64
CA TRP A 28 -15.56 46.05 0.85
C TRP A 28 -15.20 45.19 -0.37
N LEU A 29 -16.18 44.55 -0.99
CA LEU A 29 -15.97 43.73 -2.19
C LEU A 29 -15.53 44.58 -3.39
N GLU A 30 -16.17 45.72 -3.62
CA GLU A 30 -15.81 46.67 -4.69
C GLU A 30 -14.39 47.23 -4.48
N ALA A 31 -14.01 47.54 -3.23
CA ALA A 31 -12.66 47.97 -2.90
C ALA A 31 -11.62 46.87 -3.18
N PHE A 32 -11.95 45.61 -2.88
CA PHE A 32 -11.09 44.47 -3.18
C PHE A 32 -10.96 44.23 -4.69
N ASP A 33 -12.05 44.30 -5.45
CA ASP A 33 -12.03 44.15 -6.90
C ASP A 33 -11.23 45.27 -7.57
N ALA A 34 -11.39 46.52 -7.11
CA ALA A 34 -10.59 47.66 -7.57
C ALA A 34 -9.09 47.44 -7.31
N LEU A 35 -8.72 46.86 -6.17
CA LEU A 35 -7.33 46.50 -5.86
C LEU A 35 -6.80 45.43 -6.82
N VAL A 36 -7.58 44.37 -7.09
CA VAL A 36 -7.18 43.31 -8.01
C VAL A 36 -6.99 43.86 -9.43
N GLN A 37 -7.86 44.77 -9.87
CA GLN A 37 -7.77 45.40 -11.19
C GLN A 37 -6.60 46.39 -11.32
N SER A 38 -6.29 47.14 -10.27
CA SER A 38 -5.24 48.18 -10.30
C SER A 38 -3.84 47.65 -9.99
N GLU A 39 -3.71 46.74 -9.02
CA GLU A 39 -2.42 46.29 -8.46
C GLU A 39 -2.16 44.79 -8.65
N GLY A 40 -3.15 44.01 -9.09
CA GLY A 40 -3.02 42.59 -9.41
C GLY A 40 -3.23 41.61 -8.23
N ARG A 41 -3.25 40.31 -8.58
CA ARG A 41 -3.58 39.21 -7.64
C ARG A 41 -2.55 39.03 -6.52
N GLU A 42 -1.28 39.32 -6.77
CA GLU A 42 -0.21 39.22 -5.77
C GLU A 42 -0.44 40.22 -4.61
N ARG A 43 -0.74 41.48 -4.96
CA ARG A 43 -1.02 42.53 -3.97
C ARG A 43 -2.29 42.22 -3.18
N ALA A 44 -3.35 41.77 -3.85
CA ALA A 44 -4.58 41.34 -3.20
C ALA A 44 -4.34 40.20 -2.20
N THR A 45 -3.53 39.20 -2.58
CA THR A 45 -3.13 38.10 -1.70
C THR A 45 -2.37 38.58 -0.47
N PHE A 46 -1.42 39.51 -0.66
CA PHE A 46 -0.71 40.14 0.45
C PHE A 46 -1.66 40.86 1.42
N LEU A 47 -2.62 41.64 0.90
CA LEU A 47 -3.58 42.38 1.74
C LEU A 47 -4.47 41.42 2.56
N LEU A 48 -4.98 40.34 1.95
CA LEU A 48 -5.76 39.33 2.65
C LEU A 48 -4.96 38.69 3.80
N ARG A 49 -3.68 38.35 3.58
CA ARG A 49 -2.80 37.83 4.64
C ARG A 49 -2.68 38.82 5.80
N ARG A 50 -2.48 40.11 5.51
CA ARG A 50 -2.41 41.17 6.53
C ARG A 50 -3.71 41.35 7.30
N LEU A 51 -4.86 41.28 6.62
CA LEU A 51 -6.18 41.33 7.27
C LEU A 51 -6.41 40.13 8.18
N LEU A 52 -6.04 38.91 7.73
CA LEU A 52 -6.13 37.70 8.54
C LEU A 52 -5.21 37.75 9.78
N GLU A 53 -3.96 38.21 9.64
CA GLU A 53 -3.05 38.46 10.76
C GLU A 53 -3.66 39.45 11.76
N HIS A 54 -4.23 40.54 11.25
CA HIS A 54 -4.86 41.59 12.06
C HIS A 54 -6.11 41.09 12.81
N ALA A 55 -6.92 40.25 12.15
CA ALA A 55 -8.09 39.59 12.73
C ALA A 55 -7.69 38.60 13.83
N ARG A 56 -6.66 37.78 13.60
CA ARG A 56 -6.09 36.86 14.60
C ARG A 56 -5.55 37.58 15.82
N ALA A 57 -4.81 38.68 15.63
CA ALA A 57 -4.31 39.51 16.72
C ALA A 57 -5.46 40.08 17.59
N ARG A 58 -6.64 40.29 16.99
CA ARG A 58 -7.87 40.73 17.66
C ARG A 58 -8.77 39.60 18.16
N ARG A 59 -8.34 38.34 18.00
CA ARG A 59 -9.12 37.14 18.36
C ARG A 59 -10.49 37.10 17.68
N VAL A 60 -10.60 37.66 16.48
CA VAL A 60 -11.78 37.48 15.63
C VAL A 60 -11.79 36.01 15.17
N PRO A 61 -12.86 35.24 15.44
CA PRO A 61 -12.97 33.87 14.96
C PRO A 61 -12.87 33.84 13.43
N LEU A 62 -11.93 33.06 12.88
CA LEU A 62 -11.85 32.85 11.45
C LEU A 62 -12.79 31.71 11.07
N PRO A 63 -13.54 31.83 9.95
CA PRO A 63 -14.31 30.71 9.46
C PRO A 63 -13.31 29.61 9.00
N PRO A 64 -13.57 28.33 9.29
CA PRO A 64 -12.69 27.23 8.91
C PRO A 64 -12.86 26.92 7.41
N VAL A 65 -12.49 27.85 6.53
CA VAL A 65 -12.75 27.73 5.09
C VAL A 65 -11.50 27.21 4.38
N LEU A 66 -11.29 25.90 4.48
CA LEU A 66 -10.41 25.19 3.54
C LEU A 66 -11.18 24.72 2.29
N ASN A 67 -12.51 24.75 2.35
CA ASN A 67 -13.39 24.32 1.27
C ASN A 67 -13.65 25.41 0.25
N THR A 68 -13.56 25.06 -1.03
CA THR A 68 -13.97 25.93 -2.13
C THR A 68 -15.43 25.67 -2.51
N PRO A 69 -16.05 26.51 -3.36
CA PRO A 69 -17.42 26.24 -3.78
C PRO A 69 -17.63 24.87 -4.45
N TYR A 70 -18.81 24.26 -4.36
CA TYR A 70 -19.13 22.93 -4.92
C TYR A 70 -19.32 22.98 -6.45
N LYS A 71 -18.28 23.45 -7.14
CA LYS A 71 -18.12 23.50 -8.58
C LYS A 71 -16.71 23.00 -8.97
N ASN A 72 -16.46 22.89 -10.27
CA ASN A 72 -15.15 22.46 -10.78
C ASN A 72 -14.05 23.44 -10.38
N SER A 73 -12.88 22.92 -9.97
CA SER A 73 -11.70 23.75 -9.66
C SER A 73 -11.11 24.41 -10.91
N VAL A 74 -11.13 23.71 -12.06
CA VAL A 74 -10.72 24.28 -13.35
C VAL A 74 -11.94 24.93 -14.00
N ALA A 75 -11.93 26.25 -14.12
CA ALA A 75 -13.01 27.00 -14.75
C ALA A 75 -13.03 26.79 -16.27
N LEU A 76 -14.20 27.00 -16.92
CA LEU A 76 -14.32 26.86 -18.38
C LEU A 76 -13.33 27.77 -19.14
N ALA A 77 -13.09 28.98 -18.65
CA ALA A 77 -12.15 29.91 -19.27
C ALA A 77 -10.68 29.45 -19.20
N GLU A 78 -10.35 28.58 -18.25
CA GLU A 78 -9.01 28.00 -18.05
C GLU A 78 -8.92 26.58 -18.63
N GLN A 79 -10.03 26.04 -19.14
CA GLN A 79 -10.10 24.69 -19.65
C GLN A 79 -9.29 24.56 -20.95
N PRO A 80 -8.31 23.66 -21.02
CA PRO A 80 -7.57 23.43 -22.24
C PRO A 80 -8.46 22.78 -23.31
N GLN A 81 -8.11 22.98 -24.58
CA GLN A 81 -8.70 22.21 -25.67
C GLN A 81 -8.40 20.72 -25.47
N PHE A 82 -9.42 19.86 -25.64
CA PHE A 82 -9.24 18.41 -25.60
C PHE A 82 -8.44 17.94 -26.83
N PRO A 83 -7.34 17.18 -26.64
CA PRO A 83 -6.43 16.86 -27.74
C PRO A 83 -6.81 15.60 -28.52
N GLY A 84 -7.78 14.81 -28.02
CA GLY A 84 -8.17 13.53 -28.60
C GLY A 84 -9.36 13.61 -29.57
N ASN A 85 -9.70 12.47 -30.15
CA ASN A 85 -10.93 12.29 -30.92
C ASN A 85 -12.03 11.71 -30.01
N LEU A 86 -12.94 12.57 -29.56
CA LEU A 86 -14.01 12.18 -28.63
C LEU A 86 -14.93 11.07 -29.17
N GLU A 87 -15.19 11.03 -30.48
CA GLU A 87 -16.05 10.01 -31.08
C GLU A 87 -15.37 8.63 -31.04
N LEU A 88 -14.11 8.56 -31.48
CA LEU A 88 -13.35 7.30 -31.44
C LEU A 88 -13.10 6.83 -30.01
N GLU A 89 -12.78 7.74 -29.09
CA GLU A 89 -12.58 7.41 -27.68
C GLU A 89 -13.87 6.94 -27.00
N SER A 90 -15.02 7.53 -27.35
CA SER A 90 -16.32 7.07 -26.88
C SER A 90 -16.62 5.65 -27.36
N ARG A 91 -16.34 5.34 -28.64
CA ARG A 91 -16.48 3.97 -29.18
C ARG A 91 -15.56 2.96 -28.48
N ILE A 92 -14.29 3.31 -28.26
CA ILE A 92 -13.35 2.46 -27.51
C ILE A 92 -13.87 2.22 -26.09
N SER A 93 -14.24 3.28 -25.37
CA SER A 93 -14.77 3.19 -24.00
C SER A 93 -16.02 2.30 -23.95
N ALA A 94 -16.94 2.41 -24.92
CA ALA A 94 -18.12 1.55 -25.03
C ALA A 94 -17.76 0.06 -25.19
N ILE A 95 -16.77 -0.26 -26.03
CA ILE A 95 -16.30 -1.64 -26.23
C ILE A 95 -15.67 -2.19 -24.95
N VAL A 96 -14.80 -1.40 -24.29
CA VAL A 96 -14.15 -1.81 -23.03
C VAL A 96 -15.19 -2.05 -21.93
N ARG A 97 -16.17 -1.15 -21.80
CA ARG A 97 -17.29 -1.27 -20.86
C ARG A 97 -18.10 -2.55 -21.09
N TRP A 98 -18.45 -2.84 -22.34
CA TRP A 98 -19.15 -4.08 -22.69
C TRP A 98 -18.33 -5.31 -22.33
N ASN A 99 -17.06 -5.38 -22.74
CA ASN A 99 -16.20 -6.53 -22.49
C ASN A 99 -15.99 -6.77 -20.98
N ALA A 100 -15.83 -5.70 -20.20
CA ALA A 100 -15.70 -5.80 -18.75
C ALA A 100 -17.00 -6.34 -18.10
N LEU A 101 -18.15 -5.85 -18.54
CA LEU A 101 -19.46 -6.32 -18.09
C LEU A 101 -19.69 -7.79 -18.47
N ALA A 102 -19.53 -8.12 -19.75
CA ALA A 102 -19.73 -9.45 -20.30
C ALA A 102 -18.86 -10.50 -19.59
N MET A 103 -17.61 -10.15 -19.27
CA MET A 103 -16.70 -11.02 -18.53
C MET A 103 -17.25 -11.40 -17.14
N VAL A 104 -17.73 -10.41 -16.38
CA VAL A 104 -18.28 -10.66 -15.03
C VAL A 104 -19.60 -11.43 -15.12
N VAL A 105 -20.53 -11.02 -16.00
CA VAL A 105 -21.82 -11.70 -16.14
C VAL A 105 -21.63 -13.14 -16.61
N ARG A 106 -20.74 -13.39 -17.58
CA ARG A 106 -20.44 -14.73 -18.09
C ARG A 106 -19.87 -15.64 -17.00
N ALA A 107 -18.93 -15.14 -16.19
CA ALA A 107 -18.39 -15.87 -15.04
C ALA A 107 -19.50 -16.24 -14.04
N ASN A 108 -20.40 -15.32 -13.70
CA ASN A 108 -21.47 -15.56 -12.73
C ASN A 108 -22.65 -16.38 -13.28
N ARG A 109 -22.84 -16.44 -14.60
CA ARG A 109 -23.78 -17.37 -15.26
C ARG A 109 -23.27 -18.80 -15.19
N ALA A 110 -21.97 -19.02 -15.35
CA ALA A 110 -21.34 -20.33 -15.24
C ALA A 110 -21.20 -20.79 -13.78
N HIS A 111 -20.69 -19.90 -12.92
CA HIS A 111 -20.34 -20.17 -11.53
C HIS A 111 -20.62 -18.94 -10.66
N ALA A 112 -21.77 -18.91 -9.98
CA ALA A 112 -22.24 -17.75 -9.24
C ALA A 112 -21.35 -17.34 -8.05
N GLU A 113 -20.56 -18.28 -7.54
CA GLU A 113 -19.62 -18.10 -6.42
C GLU A 113 -18.36 -17.31 -6.80
N LEU A 114 -18.02 -17.21 -8.09
CA LEU A 114 -16.82 -16.49 -8.52
C LEU A 114 -16.89 -14.98 -8.20
N GLY A 115 -18.10 -14.41 -8.23
CA GLY A 115 -18.30 -12.99 -7.98
C GLY A 115 -17.68 -12.10 -9.06
N GLY A 116 -17.21 -10.91 -8.67
CA GLY A 116 -16.74 -9.86 -9.58
C GLY A 116 -17.59 -8.59 -9.46
N HIS A 117 -17.12 -7.50 -10.05
CA HIS A 117 -17.70 -6.17 -9.85
C HIS A 117 -17.91 -5.48 -11.20
N ILE A 118 -19.15 -5.01 -11.44
CA ILE A 118 -19.50 -4.26 -12.67
C ILE A 118 -19.56 -2.77 -12.35
N ALA A 119 -20.28 -2.42 -11.27
CA ALA A 119 -20.63 -1.04 -10.96
C ALA A 119 -19.43 -0.14 -10.62
N SER A 120 -18.36 -0.70 -10.05
CA SER A 120 -17.14 0.05 -9.70
C SER A 120 -16.40 0.50 -10.96
N TYR A 121 -16.10 -0.43 -11.88
CA TYR A 121 -15.45 -0.07 -13.14
C TYR A 121 -16.33 0.85 -13.98
N ALA A 122 -17.65 0.60 -14.01
CA ALA A 122 -18.58 1.46 -14.75
C ALA A 122 -18.47 2.94 -14.35
N SER A 123 -18.25 3.23 -13.06
CA SER A 123 -18.07 4.60 -12.58
C SER A 123 -16.69 5.19 -12.89
N ALA A 124 -15.65 4.36 -12.94
CA ALA A 124 -14.26 4.79 -13.14
C ALA A 124 -13.78 4.74 -14.59
N ALA A 125 -14.55 4.15 -15.51
CA ALA A 125 -14.11 3.86 -16.87
C ALA A 125 -13.63 5.09 -17.63
N ASP A 126 -14.33 6.24 -17.55
CA ASP A 126 -13.89 7.47 -18.23
C ASP A 126 -12.58 8.02 -17.64
N LEU A 127 -12.40 7.90 -16.31
CA LEU A 127 -11.16 8.29 -15.62
C LEU A 127 -9.98 7.47 -16.13
N PHE A 128 -10.16 6.16 -16.28
CA PHE A 128 -9.13 5.25 -16.78
C PHE A 128 -8.85 5.50 -18.26
N GLU A 129 -9.89 5.62 -19.10
CA GLU A 129 -9.74 5.77 -20.55
C GLU A 129 -9.03 7.08 -20.92
N VAL A 130 -9.38 8.21 -20.29
CA VAL A 130 -8.65 9.48 -20.48
C VAL A 130 -7.19 9.33 -20.02
N GLY A 131 -6.97 8.66 -18.88
CA GLY A 131 -5.63 8.35 -18.40
C GLY A 131 -4.81 7.52 -19.40
N PHE A 132 -5.36 6.43 -19.93
CA PHE A 132 -4.70 5.58 -20.91
C PHE A 132 -4.49 6.28 -22.25
N ASN A 133 -5.40 7.14 -22.69
CA ASN A 133 -5.24 7.83 -23.96
C ASN A 133 -4.23 8.97 -23.85
N HIS A 134 -4.16 9.70 -22.74
CA HIS A 134 -3.44 10.98 -22.70
C HIS A 134 -2.34 11.13 -21.65
N PHE A 135 -2.31 10.33 -20.59
CA PHE A 135 -1.47 10.62 -19.42
C PHE A 135 -0.54 9.48 -18.99
N PHE A 136 -1.04 8.24 -18.91
CA PHE A 136 -0.26 7.13 -18.35
C PHE A 136 0.85 6.72 -19.30
N ARG A 137 2.08 7.13 -19.01
CA ARG A 137 3.26 6.64 -19.71
C ARG A 137 3.68 5.28 -19.18
N VAL A 138 4.36 4.49 -20.00
CA VAL A 138 4.85 3.16 -19.59
C VAL A 138 5.78 3.20 -18.36
N GLU A 139 6.43 4.35 -18.11
CA GLU A 139 7.32 4.57 -16.97
C GLU A 139 6.61 5.07 -15.70
N ASP A 140 5.34 5.49 -15.83
CA ASP A 140 4.51 5.91 -14.70
C ASP A 140 4.06 4.69 -13.90
N LEU A 141 3.83 4.90 -12.61
CA LEU A 141 3.40 3.84 -11.70
C LEU A 141 1.92 4.06 -11.37
N VAL A 142 1.05 3.15 -11.81
CA VAL A 142 -0.41 3.28 -11.66
C VAL A 142 -0.95 2.23 -10.71
N TYR A 143 -1.40 2.68 -9.54
CA TYR A 143 -2.12 1.88 -8.55
C TYR A 143 -3.60 1.88 -8.94
N PHE A 144 -3.99 0.87 -9.71
CA PHE A 144 -5.38 0.71 -10.16
C PHE A 144 -6.29 0.31 -9.00
N GLN A 145 -7.50 0.88 -8.95
CA GLN A 145 -8.54 0.45 -8.03
C GLN A 145 -8.85 -1.05 -8.28
N PRO A 146 -8.74 -1.93 -7.28
CA PRO A 146 -8.74 -3.38 -7.50
C PRO A 146 -10.07 -3.88 -8.08
N HIS A 147 -11.19 -3.32 -7.63
CA HIS A 147 -12.54 -3.70 -8.06
C HIS A 147 -12.84 -3.29 -9.52
N SER A 148 -11.93 -2.53 -10.14
CA SER A 148 -11.99 -2.08 -11.53
C SER A 148 -11.09 -2.89 -12.47
N ALA A 149 -10.45 -3.96 -11.97
CA ALA A 149 -9.63 -4.88 -12.76
C ALA A 149 -10.31 -5.42 -14.04
N PRO A 150 -11.63 -5.74 -14.05
CA PRO A 150 -12.31 -6.15 -15.27
C PRO A 150 -12.14 -5.21 -16.47
N GLY A 151 -12.12 -3.89 -16.21
CA GLY A 151 -11.89 -2.88 -17.23
C GLY A 151 -10.48 -2.89 -17.80
N VAL A 152 -9.49 -3.09 -16.94
CA VAL A 152 -8.09 -3.19 -17.36
C VAL A 152 -7.85 -4.43 -18.22
N TYR A 153 -8.47 -5.56 -17.88
CA TYR A 153 -8.42 -6.77 -18.73
C TYR A 153 -9.14 -6.58 -20.06
N ALA A 154 -10.33 -5.97 -20.05
CA ALA A 154 -11.08 -5.68 -21.25
C ALA A 154 -10.29 -4.78 -22.21
N ARG A 155 -9.61 -3.76 -21.68
CA ARG A 155 -8.70 -2.91 -22.47
C ARG A 155 -7.50 -3.71 -22.98
N ALA A 156 -6.85 -4.51 -22.13
CA ALA A 156 -5.70 -5.32 -22.52
C ALA A 156 -6.05 -6.38 -23.59
N PHE A 157 -7.29 -6.86 -23.64
CA PHE A 157 -7.81 -7.68 -24.73
C PHE A 157 -7.88 -6.91 -26.05
N LEU A 158 -8.37 -5.67 -26.06
CA LEU A 158 -8.36 -4.81 -27.24
C LEU A 158 -6.94 -4.42 -27.68
N GLU A 159 -6.01 -4.30 -26.73
CA GLU A 159 -4.58 -4.10 -27.01
C GLU A 159 -3.90 -5.35 -27.58
N GLY A 160 -4.59 -6.49 -27.67
CA GLY A 160 -4.04 -7.77 -28.12
C GLY A 160 -3.08 -8.43 -27.12
N ARG A 161 -3.07 -7.98 -25.86
CA ARG A 161 -2.18 -8.49 -24.80
C ARG A 161 -2.78 -9.66 -24.02
N LEU A 162 -4.11 -9.78 -24.00
CA LEU A 162 -4.82 -10.90 -23.41
C LEU A 162 -5.69 -11.57 -24.47
N PRO A 163 -5.61 -12.89 -24.67
CA PRO A 163 -6.52 -13.60 -25.55
C PRO A 163 -7.90 -13.74 -24.90
N GLU A 164 -8.93 -13.95 -25.73
CA GLU A 164 -10.31 -14.15 -25.28
C GLU A 164 -10.46 -15.30 -24.27
N GLU A 165 -9.67 -16.38 -24.45
CA GLU A 165 -9.67 -17.53 -23.54
C GLU A 165 -9.40 -17.11 -22.09
N ARG A 166 -8.50 -16.14 -21.85
CA ARG A 166 -8.23 -15.66 -20.48
C ARG A 166 -9.41 -14.92 -19.88
N LEU A 167 -10.10 -14.09 -20.67
CA LEU A 167 -11.30 -13.37 -20.23
C LEU A 167 -12.43 -14.35 -19.88
N ALA A 168 -12.58 -15.44 -20.66
CA ALA A 168 -13.55 -16.49 -20.38
C ALA A 168 -13.27 -17.25 -19.06
N HIS A 169 -12.03 -17.22 -18.56
CA HIS A 169 -11.59 -17.84 -17.30
C HIS A 169 -11.29 -16.81 -16.20
N TYR A 170 -11.93 -15.64 -16.24
CA TYR A 170 -11.84 -14.66 -15.15
C TYR A 170 -12.16 -15.30 -13.79
N ARG A 171 -11.27 -15.12 -12.81
CA ARG A 171 -11.27 -15.72 -11.47
C ARG A 171 -11.12 -17.25 -11.41
N GLN A 172 -10.64 -17.88 -12.48
CA GLN A 172 -10.42 -19.33 -12.57
C GLN A 172 -8.98 -19.64 -12.97
N GLU A 173 -8.07 -19.66 -12.00
CA GLU A 173 -6.63 -19.57 -12.26
C GLU A 173 -5.86 -20.89 -12.10
N THR A 174 -6.43 -21.86 -11.37
CA THR A 174 -5.73 -23.10 -10.98
C THR A 174 -5.30 -23.96 -12.17
N ALA A 175 -5.96 -23.82 -13.32
CA ALA A 175 -5.60 -24.49 -14.57
C ALA A 175 -4.54 -23.72 -15.41
N GLY A 176 -4.02 -22.58 -14.93
CA GLY A 176 -3.00 -21.77 -15.59
C GLY A 176 -3.49 -20.85 -16.72
N LYS A 177 -4.80 -20.81 -16.96
CA LYS A 177 -5.43 -20.09 -18.08
C LYS A 177 -6.28 -18.88 -17.66
N GLY A 178 -6.40 -18.63 -16.36
CA GLY A 178 -7.27 -17.59 -15.82
C GLY A 178 -6.70 -16.19 -15.77
N LEU A 179 -7.53 -15.30 -15.23
CA LEU A 179 -7.17 -13.95 -14.78
C LEU A 179 -7.47 -13.82 -13.29
N THR A 180 -6.59 -13.12 -12.58
CA THR A 180 -6.78 -12.84 -11.15
C THR A 180 -8.00 -11.98 -10.91
N SER A 181 -8.59 -12.13 -9.72
CA SER A 181 -9.71 -11.29 -9.26
C SER A 181 -9.34 -9.81 -9.18
N TYR A 182 -8.13 -9.53 -8.68
CA TYR A 182 -7.59 -8.19 -8.42
C TYR A 182 -6.12 -8.07 -8.86
N CYS A 183 -5.48 -6.96 -8.54
CA CYS A 183 -4.10 -6.66 -8.92
C CYS A 183 -3.09 -7.50 -8.12
N HIS A 184 -2.82 -8.75 -8.51
CA HIS A 184 -1.90 -9.66 -7.80
C HIS A 184 -0.64 -9.97 -8.62
N PRO A 185 0.49 -9.28 -8.38
CA PRO A 185 1.76 -9.55 -9.05
C PRO A 185 2.31 -10.95 -8.79
N TYR A 186 1.96 -11.58 -7.66
CA TYR A 186 2.38 -12.95 -7.41
C TYR A 186 1.75 -13.92 -8.41
N LEU A 187 0.47 -13.72 -8.74
CA LEU A 187 -0.31 -14.61 -9.61
C LEU A 187 -0.19 -14.25 -11.10
N MET A 188 0.00 -12.96 -11.43
CA MET A 188 0.24 -12.48 -12.80
C MET A 188 1.53 -11.64 -12.89
N PRO A 189 2.72 -12.27 -12.83
CA PRO A 189 4.02 -11.60 -12.61
C PRO A 189 4.52 -10.70 -13.74
N GLU A 190 3.90 -10.78 -14.91
CA GLU A 190 4.24 -9.96 -16.09
C GLU A 190 3.18 -8.88 -16.38
N PHE A 191 2.08 -8.87 -15.63
CA PHE A 191 0.93 -7.98 -15.86
C PHE A 191 0.77 -6.97 -14.72
N TRP A 192 0.36 -7.42 -13.52
CA TRP A 192 0.08 -6.53 -12.40
C TRP A 192 1.36 -6.09 -11.70
N GLN A 193 1.41 -4.82 -11.26
CA GLN A 193 2.59 -4.24 -10.60
C GLN A 193 2.38 -4.03 -9.09
N PHE A 194 1.19 -3.56 -8.68
CA PHE A 194 0.94 -3.10 -7.31
C PHE A 194 -0.34 -3.74 -6.75
N PRO A 195 -0.26 -4.45 -5.61
CA PRO A 195 -1.44 -4.92 -4.89
C PRO A 195 -2.23 -3.76 -4.28
N THR A 196 -3.51 -3.72 -4.61
CA THR A 196 -4.45 -2.72 -4.10
C THR A 196 -5.73 -3.36 -3.54
N GLY A 197 -5.82 -4.69 -3.54
CA GLY A 197 -7.01 -5.45 -3.16
C GLY A 197 -7.48 -5.22 -1.72
N SER A 198 -6.52 -5.11 -0.79
CA SER A 198 -6.78 -4.64 0.58
C SER A 198 -6.80 -3.11 0.57
N MET A 199 -7.96 -2.54 0.85
CA MET A 199 -8.19 -1.09 0.79
C MET A 199 -7.31 -0.37 1.82
N GLY A 200 -6.91 0.87 1.52
CA GLY A 200 -6.04 1.66 2.38
C GLY A 200 -4.54 1.43 2.14
N LEU A 201 -4.14 0.23 1.74
CA LEU A 201 -2.72 -0.07 1.47
C LEU A 201 -2.22 0.58 0.18
N GLY A 202 -3.06 0.69 -0.85
CA GLY A 202 -2.72 1.35 -2.10
C GLY A 202 -2.28 2.82 -1.92
N PRO A 203 -3.10 3.68 -1.26
CA PRO A 203 -2.76 5.08 -1.01
C PRO A 203 -1.42 5.28 -0.27
N ILE A 204 -1.20 4.62 0.88
CA ILE A 204 0.04 4.78 1.63
C ILE A 204 1.24 4.30 0.81
N ASN A 205 1.15 3.14 0.15
CA ASN A 205 2.23 2.64 -0.69
C ASN A 205 2.55 3.59 -1.86
N ALA A 206 1.54 4.22 -2.47
CA ALA A 206 1.75 5.20 -3.54
C ALA A 206 2.50 6.45 -3.06
N ILE A 207 2.20 6.93 -1.84
CA ILE A 207 2.93 8.07 -1.22
C ILE A 207 4.41 7.72 -1.05
N TYR A 208 4.71 6.59 -0.42
CA TYR A 208 6.09 6.18 -0.18
C TYR A 208 6.82 5.76 -1.47
N GLN A 209 6.10 5.25 -2.47
CA GLN A 209 6.64 4.99 -3.81
C GLN A 209 7.04 6.29 -4.53
N ALA A 210 6.24 7.36 -4.40
CA ALA A 210 6.58 8.68 -4.95
C ALA A 210 7.77 9.30 -4.22
N ARG A 211 7.83 9.17 -2.88
CA ARG A 211 8.99 9.57 -2.07
C ARG A 211 10.24 8.76 -2.42
N PHE A 212 10.11 7.46 -2.71
CA PHE A 212 11.25 6.63 -3.09
C PHE A 212 11.80 6.99 -4.48
N MET A 213 10.96 7.42 -5.42
CA MET A 213 11.45 7.98 -6.69
C MET A 213 12.33 9.22 -6.47
N ARG A 214 11.94 10.12 -5.56
CA ARG A 214 12.76 11.28 -5.18
C ARG A 214 14.09 10.85 -4.57
N TYR A 215 14.05 9.89 -3.65
CA TYR A 215 15.25 9.29 -3.07
C TYR A 215 16.22 8.73 -4.14
N LEU A 216 15.71 8.00 -5.14
CA LEU A 216 16.54 7.48 -6.23
C LEU A 216 17.19 8.59 -7.08
N SER A 217 16.47 9.70 -7.31
CA SER A 217 16.98 10.85 -8.05
C SER A 217 18.03 11.63 -7.27
N ASP A 218 17.74 11.96 -6.01
CA ASP A 218 18.62 12.77 -5.15
C ASP A 218 19.92 12.03 -4.78
N ARG A 219 19.88 10.69 -4.77
CA ARG A 219 21.06 9.81 -4.61
C ARG A 219 21.83 9.55 -5.90
N ASP A 220 21.40 10.14 -7.02
CA ASP A 220 21.94 9.91 -8.37
C ASP A 220 21.98 8.43 -8.77
N ILE A 221 20.94 7.68 -8.36
CA ILE A 221 20.79 6.25 -8.66
C ILE A 221 20.00 6.06 -9.95
N LEU A 222 18.96 6.85 -10.15
CA LEU A 222 18.10 6.80 -11.32
C LEU A 222 17.52 8.18 -11.59
N LYS A 223 17.53 8.61 -12.85
CA LYS A 223 16.80 9.79 -13.29
C LYS A 223 15.31 9.48 -13.33
N THR A 224 14.53 10.17 -12.50
CA THR A 224 13.08 9.95 -12.37
C THR A 224 12.26 11.17 -12.77
N GLU A 225 12.90 12.19 -13.32
CA GLU A 225 12.25 13.43 -13.70
C GLU A 225 11.13 13.17 -14.70
N GLY A 226 10.05 13.92 -14.56
CA GLY A 226 8.88 13.79 -15.40
C GLY A 226 7.97 12.62 -15.03
N ARG A 227 8.46 11.48 -14.50
CA ARG A 227 7.63 10.30 -14.12
C ARG A 227 6.64 10.62 -12.99
N LYS A 228 5.50 9.93 -12.97
CA LYS A 228 4.41 10.13 -12.00
C LYS A 228 3.97 8.82 -11.34
N VAL A 229 3.49 8.94 -10.11
CA VAL A 229 2.74 7.91 -9.39
C VAL A 229 1.27 8.32 -9.36
N TRP A 230 0.39 7.46 -9.87
CA TRP A 230 -1.05 7.64 -9.90
C TRP A 230 -1.73 6.65 -8.96
N ALA A 231 -2.55 7.13 -8.04
CA ALA A 231 -3.33 6.27 -7.15
C ALA A 231 -4.83 6.45 -7.39
N PHE A 232 -5.49 5.38 -7.84
CA PHE A 232 -6.95 5.35 -8.04
C PHE A 232 -7.62 4.69 -6.84
N VAL A 233 -8.34 5.49 -6.08
CA VAL A 233 -8.89 5.11 -4.77
C VAL A 233 -10.39 5.38 -4.72
N GLY A 234 -11.12 4.58 -3.95
CA GLY A 234 -12.54 4.85 -3.69
C GLY A 234 -12.72 5.92 -2.62
N ASP A 235 -13.78 6.71 -2.69
CA ASP A 235 -14.17 7.60 -1.59
C ASP A 235 -14.47 6.86 -0.29
N GLY A 236 -15.12 5.69 -0.37
CA GLY A 236 -15.32 4.81 0.79
C GLY A 236 -14.04 4.17 1.33
N GLU A 237 -13.01 4.00 0.49
CA GLU A 237 -11.69 3.51 0.92
C GLU A 237 -10.94 4.55 1.75
N MET A 238 -11.27 5.84 1.60
CA MET A 238 -10.67 6.91 2.41
C MET A 238 -11.09 6.89 3.88
N ASP A 239 -12.04 6.02 4.29
CA ASP A 239 -12.35 5.75 5.70
C ASP A 239 -11.26 4.88 6.38
N GLU A 240 -10.43 4.15 5.62
CA GLU A 240 -9.31 3.39 6.18
C GLU A 240 -8.22 4.34 6.72
N PRO A 241 -7.73 4.15 7.96
CA PRO A 241 -6.67 5.00 8.52
C PRO A 241 -5.43 5.11 7.63
N GLU A 242 -5.04 4.01 6.99
CA GLU A 242 -3.91 3.91 6.07
C GLU A 242 -4.10 4.77 4.81
N SER A 243 -5.35 5.00 4.37
CA SER A 243 -5.63 5.88 3.22
C SER A 243 -5.25 7.33 3.48
N LEU A 244 -5.30 7.74 4.76
CA LEU A 244 -4.98 9.10 5.22
C LEU A 244 -3.56 9.17 5.78
N ALA A 245 -2.95 8.03 6.07
CA ALA A 245 -1.60 7.94 6.58
C ALA A 245 -0.61 8.43 5.51
N GLY A 246 0.27 9.37 5.90
CA GLY A 246 1.30 9.91 5.03
C GLY A 246 0.88 11.11 4.17
N LEU A 247 -0.35 11.61 4.26
CA LEU A 247 -0.73 12.84 3.54
C LEU A 247 0.15 14.03 3.92
N SER A 248 0.45 14.20 5.21
CA SER A 248 1.37 15.24 5.69
C SER A 248 2.81 15.02 5.23
N LEU A 249 3.27 13.76 5.14
CA LEU A 249 4.58 13.40 4.59
C LEU A 249 4.68 13.84 3.12
N ALA A 250 3.66 13.55 2.31
CA ALA A 250 3.68 13.90 0.89
C ALA A 250 3.87 15.40 0.65
N THR A 251 3.28 16.25 1.50
CA THR A 251 3.49 17.70 1.50
C THR A 251 4.88 18.08 2.00
N ARG A 252 5.33 17.49 3.13
CA ARG A 252 6.66 17.75 3.70
C ARG A 252 7.78 17.48 2.69
N GLU A 253 7.63 16.41 1.92
CA GLU A 253 8.60 15.98 0.88
C GLU A 253 8.34 16.64 -0.49
N GLY A 254 7.35 17.53 -0.62
CA GLY A 254 7.03 18.22 -1.86
C GLY A 254 6.74 17.29 -3.05
N LEU A 255 5.98 16.21 -2.82
CA LEU A 255 5.77 15.12 -3.79
C LEU A 255 4.86 15.50 -4.96
N ASP A 256 5.24 16.46 -5.78
CA ASP A 256 4.54 16.83 -7.00
C ASP A 256 4.58 15.76 -8.10
N ASN A 257 5.28 14.65 -7.87
CA ASN A 257 5.24 13.45 -8.68
C ASN A 257 4.11 12.48 -8.28
N LEU A 258 3.29 12.83 -7.28
CA LEU A 258 2.16 12.04 -6.80
C LEU A 258 0.81 12.67 -7.19
N ILE A 259 -0.06 11.86 -7.79
CA ILE A 259 -1.43 12.24 -8.13
C ILE A 259 -2.40 11.20 -7.59
N PHE A 260 -3.27 11.61 -6.67
CA PHE A 260 -4.41 10.81 -6.23
C PHE A 260 -5.62 11.13 -7.09
N VAL A 261 -6.39 10.11 -7.46
CA VAL A 261 -7.69 10.23 -8.11
C VAL A 261 -8.70 9.49 -7.25
N VAL A 262 -9.44 10.24 -6.44
CA VAL A 262 -10.52 9.70 -5.61
C VAL A 262 -11.79 9.64 -6.45
N ASN A 263 -12.29 8.44 -6.67
CA ASN A 263 -13.55 8.18 -7.37
C ASN A 263 -14.73 8.42 -6.40
N CYS A 264 -15.16 9.68 -6.29
CA CYS A 264 -16.26 10.16 -5.45
C CYS A 264 -17.63 9.81 -6.06
N ASN A 265 -17.96 8.53 -6.06
CA ASN A 265 -19.28 8.05 -6.47
C ASN A 265 -20.36 8.21 -5.38
N LEU A 266 -19.93 8.68 -4.20
CA LEU A 266 -20.62 8.94 -2.92
C LEU A 266 -21.20 7.70 -2.24
N GLN A 267 -20.82 6.49 -2.67
CA GLN A 267 -21.25 5.23 -2.09
C GLN A 267 -20.07 4.32 -1.73
N ARG A 268 -20.26 3.58 -0.64
CA ARG A 268 -19.51 2.37 -0.33
C ARG A 268 -20.32 1.13 -0.74
N LEU A 269 -20.05 -0.01 -0.10
CA LEU A 269 -20.68 -1.30 -0.40
C LEU A 269 -22.19 -1.28 -0.15
N ASP A 270 -22.62 -0.86 1.05
CA ASP A 270 -24.00 -0.99 1.54
C ASP A 270 -24.78 0.34 1.63
N GLY A 271 -24.24 1.43 1.06
CA GLY A 271 -24.90 2.74 1.15
C GLY A 271 -23.97 3.92 0.86
N PRO A 272 -24.43 5.16 1.09
CA PRO A 272 -23.61 6.35 0.92
C PRO A 272 -22.46 6.42 1.94
N VAL A 273 -21.36 7.09 1.58
CA VAL A 273 -20.22 7.31 2.50
C VAL A 273 -20.59 8.35 3.58
N ARG A 274 -21.14 9.50 3.16
CA ARG A 274 -21.60 10.59 4.03
C ARG A 274 -23.00 11.06 3.66
N GLY A 275 -24.02 10.20 3.82
CA GLY A 275 -25.39 10.50 3.36
C GLY A 275 -25.99 11.84 3.83
N ASN A 276 -25.69 12.27 5.07
CA ASN A 276 -26.18 13.53 5.65
C ASN A 276 -25.19 14.71 5.49
N GLY A 277 -24.07 14.51 4.78
CA GLY A 277 -23.01 15.50 4.60
C GLY A 277 -22.52 15.51 3.16
N SER A 278 -21.24 15.83 2.97
CA SER A 278 -20.58 15.72 1.67
C SER A 278 -19.17 15.17 1.79
N ILE A 279 -18.94 13.96 1.27
CA ILE A 279 -17.61 13.33 1.28
C ILE A 279 -16.59 14.12 0.47
N VAL A 280 -17.03 14.75 -0.64
CA VAL A 280 -16.15 15.60 -1.45
C VAL A 280 -15.66 16.80 -0.64
N GLN A 281 -16.52 17.46 0.13
CA GLN A 281 -16.13 18.59 0.96
C GLN A 281 -15.26 18.14 2.15
N GLU A 282 -15.59 17.01 2.79
CA GLU A 282 -14.77 16.44 3.85
C GLU A 282 -13.35 16.14 3.36
N LEU A 283 -13.22 15.47 2.22
CA LEU A 283 -11.92 15.16 1.62
C LEU A 283 -11.19 16.42 1.15
N GLU A 284 -11.86 17.41 0.56
CA GLU A 284 -11.20 18.69 0.21
C GLU A 284 -10.58 19.34 1.45
N GLY A 285 -11.34 19.44 2.55
CA GLY A 285 -10.84 20.04 3.79
C GLY A 285 -9.65 19.27 4.37
N LEU A 286 -9.72 17.94 4.33
CA LEU A 286 -8.66 17.06 4.83
C LEU A 286 -7.37 17.16 4.00
N PHE A 287 -7.47 17.05 2.68
CA PHE A 287 -6.30 17.13 1.79
C PHE A 287 -5.71 18.54 1.76
N ALA A 288 -6.55 19.59 1.68
CA ALA A 288 -6.10 20.97 1.75
C ALA A 288 -5.44 21.29 3.10
N GLY A 289 -6.00 20.76 4.20
CA GLY A 289 -5.42 20.87 5.54
C GLY A 289 -4.06 20.18 5.67
N ALA A 290 -3.85 19.08 4.94
CA ALA A 290 -2.56 18.42 4.81
C ALA A 290 -1.59 19.14 3.85
N GLY A 291 -2.02 20.19 3.15
CA GLY A 291 -1.20 21.00 2.23
C GLY A 291 -1.13 20.48 0.78
N TRP A 292 -2.10 19.67 0.36
CA TRP A 292 -2.20 19.18 -1.01
C TRP A 292 -2.89 20.19 -1.94
N ASN A 293 -2.54 20.12 -3.22
CA ASN A 293 -3.34 20.75 -4.26
C ASN A 293 -4.61 19.92 -4.51
N VAL A 294 -5.79 20.52 -4.29
CA VAL A 294 -7.08 19.84 -4.43
C VAL A 294 -7.79 20.30 -5.70
N LEU A 295 -8.07 19.37 -6.60
CA LEU A 295 -8.84 19.60 -7.82
C LEU A 295 -10.19 18.88 -7.74
N LYS A 296 -11.27 19.64 -7.62
CA LYS A 296 -12.63 19.12 -7.68
C LYS A 296 -13.09 19.01 -9.13
N LEU A 297 -13.52 17.81 -9.50
CA LEU A 297 -14.06 17.45 -10.81
C LEU A 297 -15.50 16.98 -10.61
N LEU A 298 -16.45 17.92 -10.60
CA LEU A 298 -17.82 17.70 -10.10
C LEU A 298 -18.87 17.66 -11.22
N TRP A 299 -18.79 18.56 -12.20
CA TRP A 299 -19.84 18.80 -13.19
C TRP A 299 -19.33 18.69 -14.62
N GLY A 300 -20.12 18.07 -15.49
CA GLY A 300 -19.82 17.94 -16.93
C GLY A 300 -19.96 19.27 -17.68
N SER A 301 -19.57 19.26 -18.96
CA SER A 301 -19.65 20.45 -19.86
C SER A 301 -21.08 20.91 -20.11
N ASP A 302 -22.05 20.02 -19.91
CA ASP A 302 -23.48 20.28 -19.96
C ASP A 302 -23.99 21.21 -18.85
N TRP A 303 -23.23 21.38 -17.77
CA TRP A 303 -23.54 22.35 -16.71
C TRP A 303 -22.98 23.75 -16.97
N ASP A 304 -22.03 23.91 -17.89
CA ASP A 304 -21.32 25.17 -18.07
C ASP A 304 -22.25 26.34 -18.43
N ALA A 305 -23.26 26.09 -19.27
CA ALA A 305 -24.26 27.08 -19.64
C ALA A 305 -25.14 27.51 -18.45
N LEU A 306 -25.45 26.59 -17.54
CA LEU A 306 -26.21 26.90 -16.32
C LEU A 306 -25.37 27.75 -15.36
N PHE A 307 -24.09 27.41 -15.16
CA PHE A 307 -23.19 28.23 -14.35
C PHE A 307 -22.96 29.62 -14.95
N ALA A 308 -22.92 29.74 -16.28
CA ALA A 308 -22.76 31.04 -16.94
C ALA A 308 -24.00 31.96 -16.76
N ARG A 309 -25.19 31.36 -16.63
CA ARG A 309 -26.46 32.08 -16.38
C ARG A 309 -26.72 32.36 -14.89
N ASP A 310 -26.03 31.68 -13.98
CA ASP A 310 -26.22 31.79 -12.52
C ASP A 310 -25.54 33.05 -11.93
N HIS A 311 -25.97 34.23 -12.38
CA HIS A 311 -25.37 35.51 -11.95
C HIS A 311 -25.56 35.79 -10.45
N ASP A 312 -26.68 35.33 -9.88
CA ASP A 312 -27.03 35.52 -8.47
C ASP A 312 -26.55 34.37 -7.57
N GLY A 313 -25.85 33.37 -8.13
CA GLY A 313 -25.28 32.25 -7.38
C GLY A 313 -26.31 31.28 -6.77
N VAL A 314 -27.55 31.29 -7.25
CA VAL A 314 -28.65 30.48 -6.71
C VAL A 314 -28.42 28.99 -6.99
N LEU A 315 -27.94 28.64 -8.18
CA LEU A 315 -27.58 27.25 -8.50
C LEU A 315 -26.42 26.79 -7.61
N LEU A 316 -25.36 27.59 -7.51
CA LEU A 316 -24.22 27.26 -6.66
C LEU A 316 -24.63 27.10 -5.19
N LYS A 317 -25.51 27.97 -4.68
CA LYS A 317 -26.10 27.86 -3.34
C LYS A 317 -26.85 26.55 -3.16
N ARG A 318 -27.71 26.16 -4.11
CA ARG A 318 -28.47 24.91 -4.02
C ARG A 318 -27.55 23.69 -4.07
N LEU A 319 -26.52 23.72 -4.92
CA LEU A 319 -25.52 22.65 -4.98
C LEU A 319 -24.75 22.50 -3.67
N HIS A 320 -24.43 23.61 -3.01
CA HIS A 320 -23.89 23.56 -1.65
C HIS A 320 -24.87 22.91 -0.69
N GLU A 321 -26.11 23.38 -0.62
CA GLU A 321 -27.15 22.89 0.30
C GLU A 321 -27.46 21.39 0.17
N THR A 322 -27.18 20.79 -0.99
CA THR A 322 -27.54 19.41 -1.32
C THR A 322 -26.55 18.42 -0.70
N VAL A 323 -27.05 17.52 0.15
CA VAL A 323 -26.23 16.47 0.76
C VAL A 323 -26.03 15.27 -0.17
N ASP A 324 -25.01 14.45 0.08
CA ASP A 324 -24.70 13.29 -0.77
C ASP A 324 -25.88 12.32 -0.89
N GLY A 325 -26.69 12.15 0.16
CA GLY A 325 -27.90 11.32 0.13
C GLY A 325 -28.94 11.80 -0.88
N GLU A 326 -29.15 13.12 -1.00
CA GLU A 326 -30.01 13.70 -2.05
C GLU A 326 -29.38 13.48 -3.43
N PHE A 327 -28.08 13.74 -3.58
CA PHE A 327 -27.38 13.46 -4.84
C PHE A 327 -27.44 12.00 -5.27
N GLN A 328 -27.47 11.05 -4.33
CA GLN A 328 -27.69 9.64 -4.63
C GLN A 328 -29.10 9.37 -5.12
N MET A 329 -30.11 9.96 -4.50
CA MET A 329 -31.49 9.86 -5.00
C MET A 329 -31.58 10.38 -6.44
N TYR A 330 -31.06 11.59 -6.70
CA TYR A 330 -31.09 12.19 -8.04
C TYR A 330 -30.33 11.38 -9.10
N ALA A 331 -29.33 10.59 -8.70
CA ALA A 331 -28.60 9.71 -9.60
C ALA A 331 -29.35 8.42 -9.94
N ALA A 332 -30.29 8.00 -9.08
CA ALA A 332 -31.10 6.80 -9.21
C ALA A 332 -32.48 7.04 -9.84
N THR A 333 -32.90 8.30 -9.95
CA THR A 333 -34.17 8.75 -10.53
C THR A 333 -33.97 9.42 -11.90
N ASP A 334 -35.06 9.91 -12.50
CA ASP A 334 -35.08 10.55 -13.82
C ASP A 334 -35.04 12.09 -13.77
N GLY A 335 -34.96 12.70 -14.94
CA GLY A 335 -34.93 14.16 -15.09
C GLY A 335 -36.20 14.88 -14.58
N ARG A 336 -37.36 14.23 -14.62
CA ARG A 336 -38.61 14.80 -14.08
C ARG A 336 -38.53 14.94 -12.57
N PHE A 337 -38.14 13.86 -11.88
CA PHE A 337 -37.92 13.88 -10.43
C PHE A 337 -36.88 14.95 -10.07
N ASN A 338 -35.78 15.03 -10.82
CA ASN A 338 -34.73 16.02 -10.59
C ASN A 338 -35.23 17.46 -10.80
N ARG A 339 -36.08 17.73 -11.80
CA ARG A 339 -36.74 19.03 -11.95
C ARG A 339 -37.56 19.38 -10.72
N GLU A 340 -38.43 18.47 -10.29
CA GLU A 340 -39.38 18.69 -9.20
C GLU A 340 -38.68 18.86 -7.83
N HIS A 341 -37.63 18.07 -7.58
CA HIS A 341 -37.01 17.98 -6.25
C HIS A 341 -35.68 18.73 -6.08
N PHE A 342 -35.02 19.13 -7.18
CA PHE A 342 -33.82 19.96 -7.12
C PHE A 342 -34.07 21.38 -7.64
N PHE A 343 -34.52 21.52 -8.89
CA PHE A 343 -34.63 22.83 -9.54
C PHE A 343 -35.89 23.62 -9.16
N ASN A 344 -37.02 22.96 -8.91
CA ASN A 344 -38.27 23.63 -8.52
C ASN A 344 -38.31 24.08 -7.05
N LYS A 345 -37.21 23.91 -6.30
CA LYS A 345 -37.09 24.28 -4.89
C LYS A 345 -37.23 25.79 -4.66
N THR A 346 -36.78 26.62 -5.62
CA THR A 346 -36.98 28.07 -5.58
C THR A 346 -37.44 28.60 -6.95
N PRO A 347 -38.15 29.75 -7.02
CA PRO A 347 -38.56 30.35 -8.29
C PRO A 347 -37.38 30.66 -9.22
N GLU A 348 -36.26 31.11 -8.67
CA GLU A 348 -35.06 31.52 -9.41
C GLU A 348 -34.37 30.31 -10.07
N LEU A 349 -34.27 29.18 -9.36
CA LEU A 349 -33.75 27.93 -9.93
C LEU A 349 -34.65 27.37 -11.03
N ARG A 350 -35.98 27.51 -10.87
CA ARG A 350 -36.94 27.10 -11.90
C ARG A 350 -36.76 27.92 -13.17
N GLU A 351 -36.56 29.23 -13.03
CA GLU A 351 -36.31 30.12 -14.17
C GLU A 351 -35.01 29.79 -14.89
N LEU A 352 -33.97 29.38 -14.14
CA LEU A 352 -32.67 29.00 -14.71
C LEU A 352 -32.76 27.80 -15.69
N ILE A 353 -33.76 26.93 -15.53
CA ILE A 353 -33.97 25.73 -16.35
C ILE A 353 -35.27 25.77 -17.16
N SER A 354 -35.87 26.95 -17.33
CA SER A 354 -37.17 27.13 -18.00
C SER A 354 -37.20 26.63 -19.45
N ASP A 355 -36.05 26.61 -20.11
CA ASP A 355 -35.82 26.14 -21.48
C ASP A 355 -35.37 24.68 -21.60
N MET A 356 -35.10 24.00 -20.48
CA MET A 356 -34.66 22.61 -20.46
C MET A 356 -35.85 21.64 -20.37
N SER A 357 -35.87 20.58 -21.17
CA SER A 357 -36.79 19.45 -21.03
C SER A 357 -36.35 18.48 -19.91
N ASP A 358 -37.22 17.56 -19.49
CA ASP A 358 -36.84 16.53 -18.49
C ASP A 358 -35.70 15.65 -19.03
N ALA A 359 -35.68 15.39 -20.34
CA ALA A 359 -34.58 14.67 -20.98
C ALA A 359 -33.26 15.46 -20.97
N ASP A 360 -33.31 16.80 -21.08
CA ASP A 360 -32.11 17.64 -20.95
C ASP A 360 -31.56 17.60 -19.53
N ILE A 361 -32.43 17.64 -18.53
CA ILE A 361 -32.05 17.52 -17.12
C ILE A 361 -31.46 16.12 -16.83
N ASP A 362 -32.06 15.06 -17.37
CA ASP A 362 -31.57 13.68 -17.19
C ASP A 362 -30.17 13.48 -17.81
N ARG A 363 -29.86 14.23 -18.87
CA ARG A 363 -28.56 14.22 -19.54
C ARG A 363 -27.44 14.89 -18.76
N LEU A 364 -27.74 15.71 -17.75
CA LEU A 364 -26.73 16.40 -16.94
C LEU A 364 -25.78 15.41 -16.24
N ARG A 365 -24.49 15.48 -16.62
CA ARG A 365 -23.44 14.57 -16.16
C ARG A 365 -22.68 15.10 -14.96
N ARG A 366 -22.19 14.18 -14.15
CA ARG A 366 -21.11 14.46 -13.19
C ARG A 366 -19.78 14.55 -13.94
N GLY A 367 -18.87 15.37 -13.47
CA GLY A 367 -17.61 15.72 -14.15
C GLY A 367 -16.71 14.52 -14.42
N GLY A 368 -16.73 13.50 -13.54
CA GLY A 368 -16.01 12.25 -13.76
C GLY A 368 -16.53 11.36 -14.90
N HIS A 369 -17.56 11.81 -15.64
CA HIS A 369 -18.08 11.20 -16.88
C HIS A 369 -17.97 12.11 -18.11
N ASP A 370 -17.19 13.19 -18.00
CA ASP A 370 -16.91 14.08 -19.12
C ASP A 370 -15.40 14.07 -19.44
N PRO A 371 -14.97 13.43 -20.55
CA PRO A 371 -13.57 13.34 -20.93
C PRO A 371 -12.85 14.68 -21.01
N VAL A 372 -13.55 15.76 -21.38
CA VAL A 372 -12.98 17.10 -21.49
C VAL A 372 -12.65 17.65 -20.11
N LYS A 373 -13.55 17.48 -19.14
CA LYS A 373 -13.34 17.92 -17.75
C LYS A 373 -12.29 17.06 -17.04
N ILE A 374 -12.29 15.74 -17.27
CA ILE A 374 -11.26 14.82 -16.75
C ILE A 374 -9.88 15.23 -17.26
N TYR A 375 -9.75 15.46 -18.57
CA TYR A 375 -8.48 15.87 -19.18
C TYR A 375 -7.97 17.19 -18.58
N ALA A 376 -8.85 18.17 -18.39
CA ALA A 376 -8.50 19.45 -17.77
C ALA A 376 -7.94 19.27 -16.35
N ALA A 377 -8.60 18.46 -15.51
CA ALA A 377 -8.14 18.15 -14.16
C ALA A 377 -6.80 17.40 -14.15
N TYR A 378 -6.64 16.40 -15.03
CA TYR A 378 -5.40 15.60 -15.11
C TYR A 378 -4.22 16.43 -15.59
N ARG A 379 -4.47 17.32 -16.57
CA ARG A 379 -3.45 18.26 -17.05
C ARG A 379 -3.03 19.23 -15.95
N ALA A 380 -3.99 19.84 -15.24
CA ALA A 380 -3.70 20.73 -14.12
C ALA A 380 -2.88 20.03 -13.02
N ALA A 381 -3.21 18.77 -12.68
CA ALA A 381 -2.44 17.97 -11.74
C ALA A 381 -1.02 17.65 -12.23
N LEU A 382 -0.86 17.36 -13.53
CA LEU A 382 0.44 17.04 -14.11
C LEU A 382 1.39 18.25 -14.11
N GLU A 383 0.84 19.43 -14.42
CA GLU A 383 1.55 20.70 -14.52
C GLU A 383 1.86 21.33 -13.15
N HIS A 384 1.10 21.01 -12.10
CA HIS A 384 1.34 21.48 -10.74
C HIS A 384 2.70 21.02 -10.19
N LYS A 385 3.34 21.88 -9.39
CA LYS A 385 4.70 21.70 -8.83
C LYS A 385 4.77 22.03 -7.35
N GLY A 386 5.70 21.39 -6.65
CA GLY A 386 5.99 21.62 -5.23
C GLY A 386 5.03 20.98 -4.22
N GLN A 387 3.85 20.51 -4.65
CA GLN A 387 2.90 19.79 -3.79
C GLN A 387 2.30 18.57 -4.51
N PRO A 388 1.94 17.51 -3.76
CA PRO A 388 1.12 16.43 -4.31
C PRO A 388 -0.27 16.96 -4.70
N THR A 389 -0.91 16.31 -5.68
CA THR A 389 -2.26 16.68 -6.13
C THR A 389 -3.26 15.57 -5.86
N VAL A 390 -4.45 15.93 -5.37
CA VAL A 390 -5.62 15.05 -5.33
C VAL A 390 -6.69 15.56 -6.28
N ILE A 391 -7.28 14.65 -7.05
CA ILE A 391 -8.45 14.90 -7.89
C ILE A 391 -9.65 14.21 -7.24
N LEU A 392 -10.63 15.01 -6.81
CA LEU A 392 -11.90 14.54 -6.27
C LEU A 392 -12.90 14.44 -7.43
N ALA A 393 -12.97 13.27 -8.04
CA ALA A 393 -13.75 13.03 -9.26
C ALA A 393 -15.14 12.52 -8.91
N GLN A 394 -16.16 13.37 -9.06
CA GLN A 394 -17.54 12.98 -8.83
C GLN A 394 -18.05 12.12 -9.99
N THR A 395 -18.48 10.90 -9.68
CA THR A 395 -19.00 9.92 -10.66
C THR A 395 -20.33 9.34 -10.19
N LYS A 396 -21.01 8.53 -11.00
CA LYS A 396 -22.20 7.75 -10.62
C LYS A 396 -21.82 6.28 -10.50
N LYS A 397 -22.06 5.66 -9.34
CA LYS A 397 -21.85 4.22 -9.18
C LYS A 397 -22.80 3.44 -10.08
N GLY A 398 -22.29 2.44 -10.80
CA GLY A 398 -23.09 1.72 -11.80
C GLY A 398 -23.46 2.57 -13.02
N TYR A 399 -22.65 3.56 -13.38
CA TYR A 399 -22.91 4.44 -14.53
C TYR A 399 -23.23 3.66 -15.80
N GLY A 400 -24.37 3.99 -16.40
CA GLY A 400 -24.86 3.36 -17.61
C GLY A 400 -25.52 2.00 -17.45
N MET A 401 -25.69 1.52 -16.22
CA MET A 401 -26.54 0.35 -15.93
C MET A 401 -28.03 0.72 -15.83
N GLY A 402 -28.41 1.96 -16.18
CA GLY A 402 -29.80 2.42 -16.16
C GLY A 402 -30.49 2.20 -14.82
N HIS A 403 -31.80 1.94 -14.88
CA HIS A 403 -32.60 1.64 -13.70
C HIS A 403 -32.22 0.30 -13.04
N TRP A 404 -31.36 -0.53 -13.66
CA TRP A 404 -30.92 -1.81 -13.07
C TRP A 404 -29.86 -1.64 -11.98
N GLY A 405 -29.10 -0.53 -11.99
CA GLY A 405 -28.01 -0.36 -11.04
C GLY A 405 -27.50 1.06 -10.82
N GLN A 406 -27.72 2.00 -11.73
CA GLN A 406 -27.13 3.33 -11.59
C GLN A 406 -27.64 4.05 -10.35
N GLY A 407 -26.73 4.49 -9.47
CA GLY A 407 -27.08 5.19 -8.24
C GLY A 407 -27.82 4.32 -7.18
N LYS A 408 -28.06 3.03 -7.45
CA LYS A 408 -28.79 2.15 -6.52
C LYS A 408 -27.87 1.60 -5.44
N MET A 409 -28.35 1.54 -4.19
CA MET A 409 -27.55 1.08 -3.04
C MET A 409 -27.04 -0.36 -3.21
N GLY A 410 -27.88 -1.26 -3.75
CA GLY A 410 -27.50 -2.66 -3.99
C GLY A 410 -26.56 -2.89 -5.18
N THR A 411 -26.21 -1.86 -5.97
CA THR A 411 -25.52 -2.05 -7.26
C THR A 411 -24.14 -2.71 -7.14
N HIS A 412 -23.48 -2.60 -5.98
CA HIS A 412 -22.20 -3.26 -5.78
C HIS A 412 -22.32 -4.79 -5.92
N GLN A 413 -23.43 -5.35 -5.45
CA GLN A 413 -23.68 -6.80 -5.48
C GLN A 413 -24.42 -7.24 -6.75
N GLN A 414 -24.76 -6.31 -7.65
CA GLN A 414 -25.43 -6.62 -8.91
C GLN A 414 -24.45 -7.24 -9.92
N LYS A 415 -24.32 -8.57 -9.86
CA LYS A 415 -23.40 -9.36 -10.69
C LYS A 415 -24.12 -10.16 -11.78
N LYS A 416 -25.45 -10.20 -11.70
CA LYS A 416 -26.35 -10.84 -12.66
C LYS A 416 -27.16 -9.74 -13.34
N LEU A 417 -27.13 -9.73 -14.67
CA LEU A 417 -27.98 -8.89 -15.50
C LEU A 417 -28.76 -9.84 -16.41
N ASP A 418 -30.06 -9.61 -16.51
CA ASP A 418 -30.89 -10.32 -17.47
C ASP A 418 -30.68 -9.76 -18.88
N ASP A 419 -31.26 -10.41 -19.88
CA ASP A 419 -31.02 -10.05 -21.27
C ASP A 419 -31.61 -8.69 -21.65
N GLU A 420 -32.63 -8.21 -20.92
CA GLU A 420 -33.18 -6.86 -21.11
C GLU A 420 -32.19 -5.80 -20.65
N ALA A 421 -31.64 -5.93 -19.43
CA ALA A 421 -30.60 -5.05 -18.92
C ALA A 421 -29.35 -5.02 -19.82
N LEU A 422 -28.99 -6.17 -20.41
CA LEU A 422 -27.87 -6.28 -21.34
C LEU A 422 -28.13 -5.54 -22.67
N ARG A 423 -29.33 -5.64 -23.22
CA ARG A 423 -29.74 -4.91 -24.44
C ARG A 423 -29.77 -3.41 -24.19
N GLU A 424 -30.36 -2.97 -23.07
CA GLU A 424 -30.38 -1.55 -22.69
C GLU A 424 -28.96 -0.99 -22.53
N PHE A 425 -28.05 -1.76 -21.93
CA PHE A 425 -26.64 -1.35 -21.79
C PHE A 425 -25.97 -1.19 -23.16
N ARG A 426 -26.13 -2.18 -24.06
CA ARG A 426 -25.62 -2.13 -25.43
C ARG A 426 -26.15 -0.88 -26.15
N ASP A 427 -27.46 -0.65 -26.11
CA ASP A 427 -28.12 0.46 -26.82
C ASP A 427 -27.66 1.82 -26.28
N ARG A 428 -27.58 1.95 -24.96
CA ARG A 428 -27.11 3.17 -24.28
C ARG A 428 -25.72 3.60 -24.75
N PHE A 429 -24.80 2.65 -24.90
CA PHE A 429 -23.43 2.91 -25.32
C PHE A 429 -23.21 2.71 -26.82
N SER A 430 -24.28 2.45 -27.59
CA SER A 430 -24.22 2.20 -29.03
C SER A 430 -23.20 1.12 -29.42
N VAL A 431 -23.13 0.04 -28.63
CA VAL A 431 -22.18 -1.05 -28.84
C VAL A 431 -22.62 -1.86 -30.07
N PRO A 432 -21.76 -2.06 -31.09
CA PRO A 432 -22.14 -2.67 -32.36
C PRO A 432 -22.24 -4.20 -32.27
N LEU A 433 -23.24 -4.70 -31.54
CA LEU A 433 -23.54 -6.12 -31.35
C LEU A 433 -24.99 -6.43 -31.69
N SER A 434 -25.24 -7.59 -32.29
CA SER A 434 -26.59 -8.08 -32.52
C SER A 434 -27.26 -8.52 -31.21
N ASP A 435 -28.58 -8.70 -31.21
CA ASP A 435 -29.29 -9.28 -30.05
C ASP A 435 -28.78 -10.68 -29.69
N ASP A 436 -28.37 -11.49 -30.68
CA ASP A 436 -27.81 -12.83 -30.44
C ASP A 436 -26.43 -12.76 -29.77
N ASP A 437 -25.57 -11.84 -30.22
CA ASP A 437 -24.25 -11.64 -29.61
C ASP A 437 -24.37 -11.18 -28.15
N VAL A 438 -25.35 -10.30 -27.86
CA VAL A 438 -25.66 -9.83 -26.51
C VAL A 438 -26.14 -10.98 -25.61
N ALA A 439 -27.08 -11.79 -26.08
CA ALA A 439 -27.61 -12.93 -25.32
C ALA A 439 -26.51 -13.95 -24.99
N GLN A 440 -25.57 -14.15 -25.92
CA GLN A 440 -24.42 -15.05 -25.76
C GLN A 440 -23.24 -14.42 -24.99
N LEU A 441 -23.33 -13.14 -24.61
CA LEU A 441 -22.26 -12.38 -23.94
C LEU A 441 -20.93 -12.44 -24.71
N ARG A 442 -20.98 -12.30 -26.04
CA ARG A 442 -19.77 -12.32 -26.86
C ARG A 442 -18.90 -11.11 -26.58
N PHE A 443 -17.59 -11.35 -26.46
CA PHE A 443 -16.63 -10.27 -26.39
C PHE A 443 -16.51 -9.59 -27.76
N LEU A 444 -16.41 -8.26 -27.75
CA LEU A 444 -16.31 -7.45 -28.96
C LEU A 444 -14.86 -7.05 -29.20
N HIS A 445 -14.36 -7.37 -30.38
CA HIS A 445 -13.09 -6.89 -30.91
C HIS A 445 -13.33 -6.40 -32.36
N PRO A 446 -13.22 -5.10 -32.66
CA PRO A 446 -13.63 -4.54 -33.96
C PRO A 446 -12.68 -4.91 -35.12
N GLY A 447 -11.59 -5.62 -34.82
CA GLY A 447 -10.59 -6.10 -35.78
C GLY A 447 -9.37 -5.17 -35.82
N PRO A 448 -8.16 -5.72 -36.07
CA PRO A 448 -6.90 -4.96 -35.98
C PRO A 448 -6.83 -3.74 -36.92
N GLU A 449 -7.59 -3.78 -38.02
CA GLU A 449 -7.63 -2.70 -39.02
C GLU A 449 -8.65 -1.59 -38.72
N SER A 450 -9.45 -1.71 -37.65
CA SER A 450 -10.48 -0.74 -37.30
C SER A 450 -9.86 0.61 -36.91
N ALA A 451 -10.64 1.68 -37.10
CA ALA A 451 -10.21 3.03 -36.73
C ALA A 451 -9.95 3.13 -35.21
N GLU A 452 -10.76 2.44 -34.41
CA GLU A 452 -10.65 2.38 -32.94
C GLU A 452 -9.33 1.75 -32.50
N LEU A 453 -8.95 0.57 -33.03
CA LEU A 453 -7.70 -0.06 -32.60
C LEU A 453 -6.47 0.68 -33.13
N LYS A 454 -6.52 1.20 -34.35
CA LYS A 454 -5.45 2.08 -34.86
C LYS A 454 -5.25 3.30 -33.96
N TYR A 455 -6.34 3.95 -33.53
CA TYR A 455 -6.28 5.07 -32.60
C TYR A 455 -5.75 4.65 -31.22
N LEU A 456 -6.29 3.56 -30.65
CA LEU A 456 -5.89 3.02 -29.35
C LEU A 456 -4.38 2.72 -29.32
N HIS A 457 -3.87 2.00 -30.31
CA HIS A 457 -2.44 1.69 -30.41
C HIS A 457 -1.60 2.95 -30.63
N ALA A 458 -2.04 3.89 -31.47
CA ALA A 458 -1.33 5.15 -31.68
C ALA A 458 -1.19 5.96 -30.38
N ARG A 459 -2.27 6.06 -29.58
CA ARG A 459 -2.24 6.74 -28.27
C ARG A 459 -1.29 6.04 -27.30
N ARG A 460 -1.33 4.71 -27.22
CA ARG A 460 -0.43 3.94 -26.34
C ARG A 460 1.04 4.05 -26.77
N GLN A 461 1.33 4.00 -28.06
CA GLN A 461 2.68 4.18 -28.59
C GLN A 461 3.22 5.60 -28.32
N ALA A 462 2.40 6.63 -28.44
CA ALA A 462 2.78 8.00 -28.09
C ALA A 462 3.13 8.16 -26.59
N LEU A 463 2.64 7.26 -25.73
CA LEU A 463 2.91 7.21 -24.29
C LEU A 463 3.96 6.13 -23.92
N GLY A 464 4.70 5.61 -24.90
CA GLY A 464 5.82 4.69 -24.70
C GLY A 464 5.45 3.21 -24.58
N GLY A 465 4.18 2.83 -24.75
CA GLY A 465 3.76 1.42 -24.76
C GLY A 465 2.50 1.14 -23.96
N TYR A 466 2.33 -0.09 -23.49
CA TYR A 466 1.13 -0.55 -22.78
C TYR A 466 1.37 -0.66 -21.27
N LEU A 467 0.31 -0.51 -20.49
CA LEU A 467 0.32 -0.74 -19.04
C LEU A 467 -1.05 -1.29 -18.59
N PRO A 468 -1.14 -2.00 -17.45
CA PRO A 468 -0.02 -2.39 -16.60
C PRO A 468 0.85 -3.45 -17.29
N SER A 469 2.14 -3.42 -16.99
CA SER A 469 3.12 -4.42 -17.39
C SER A 469 4.21 -4.46 -16.33
N ARG A 470 4.65 -5.67 -15.97
CA ARG A 470 5.64 -5.87 -14.92
C ARG A 470 6.89 -6.51 -15.48
N LYS A 471 8.05 -5.96 -15.12
CA LYS A 471 9.36 -6.56 -15.40
C LYS A 471 9.73 -7.52 -14.26
N VAL A 472 10.18 -8.72 -14.59
CA VAL A 472 10.48 -9.77 -13.60
C VAL A 472 11.94 -9.78 -13.14
N ALA A 473 12.83 -9.08 -13.85
CA ALA A 473 14.26 -9.09 -13.57
C ALA A 473 14.90 -7.70 -13.69
N ALA A 474 15.98 -7.52 -12.93
CA ALA A 474 16.87 -6.34 -12.99
C ALA A 474 18.33 -6.76 -13.27
N GLN A 475 19.26 -5.80 -13.28
CA GLN A 475 20.68 -6.11 -13.29
C GLN A 475 21.06 -6.96 -12.06
N LYS A 476 21.76 -8.08 -12.29
CA LYS A 476 22.32 -8.90 -11.21
C LYS A 476 23.51 -8.18 -10.56
N LEU A 477 23.58 -8.24 -9.24
CA LEU A 477 24.62 -7.60 -8.45
C LEU A 477 25.34 -8.64 -7.60
N ALA A 478 26.67 -8.69 -7.71
CA ALA A 478 27.49 -9.59 -6.91
C ALA A 478 27.50 -9.14 -5.45
N VAL A 479 27.31 -10.09 -4.53
CA VAL A 479 27.28 -9.87 -3.10
C VAL A 479 28.65 -10.20 -2.50
N PRO A 480 29.26 -9.29 -1.72
CA PRO A 480 30.54 -9.54 -1.07
C PRO A 480 30.39 -10.61 0.03
N ALA A 481 31.48 -11.32 0.32
CA ALA A 481 31.52 -12.20 1.47
C ALA A 481 31.38 -11.38 2.76
N LEU A 482 30.58 -11.86 3.71
CA LEU A 482 30.34 -11.20 4.99
C LEU A 482 31.01 -11.93 6.14
N SER A 483 31.45 -11.17 7.14
CA SER A 483 32.03 -11.73 8.36
C SER A 483 31.58 -10.97 9.60
N SER A 484 31.46 -11.69 10.72
CA SER A 484 31.13 -11.11 12.03
C SER A 484 32.32 -11.17 12.97
N SER A 485 32.40 -10.24 13.92
CA SER A 485 33.46 -10.25 14.95
C SER A 485 33.20 -11.25 16.09
N GLU A 486 34.27 -11.83 16.64
CA GLU A 486 34.24 -12.76 17.79
C GLU A 486 34.19 -12.04 19.16
N ARG A 487 33.81 -10.76 19.18
CA ARG A 487 33.78 -9.95 20.41
C ARG A 487 32.50 -10.22 21.19
N SER A 488 32.52 -9.87 22.48
CA SER A 488 31.29 -9.82 23.28
C SER A 488 30.43 -8.65 22.81
N GLN A 489 29.26 -8.96 22.25
CA GLN A 489 28.31 -8.00 21.67
C GLN A 489 26.93 -8.65 21.55
N SER A 490 25.95 -7.90 21.06
CA SER A 490 24.63 -8.41 20.75
C SER A 490 24.49 -8.75 19.26
N THR A 491 23.49 -9.55 18.88
CA THR A 491 23.20 -9.81 17.46
C THR A 491 22.74 -8.54 16.74
N THR A 492 22.15 -7.56 17.43
CA THR A 492 21.88 -6.23 16.86
C THR A 492 23.16 -5.48 16.52
N MET A 493 24.16 -5.48 17.42
CA MET A 493 25.45 -4.84 17.13
C MET A 493 26.20 -5.55 15.99
N ALA A 494 26.13 -6.88 15.94
CA ALA A 494 26.68 -7.65 14.83
C ALA A 494 25.97 -7.31 13.50
N PHE A 495 24.63 -7.16 13.51
CA PHE A 495 23.87 -6.72 12.34
C PHE A 495 24.33 -5.35 11.83
N VAL A 496 24.48 -4.35 12.69
CA VAL A 496 24.94 -3.01 12.28
C VAL A 496 26.34 -3.06 11.66
N GLN A 497 27.24 -3.92 12.16
CA GLN A 497 28.55 -4.14 11.55
C GLN A 497 28.45 -4.76 10.14
N LEU A 498 27.54 -5.71 9.92
CA LEU A 498 27.29 -6.31 8.60
C LEU A 498 26.67 -5.31 7.63
N LEU A 499 25.70 -4.52 8.11
CA LEU A 499 25.09 -3.45 7.32
C LEU A 499 26.14 -2.41 6.90
N ALA A 500 27.03 -2.02 7.81
CA ALA A 500 28.15 -1.12 7.50
C ALA A 500 29.12 -1.72 6.46
N GLN A 501 29.39 -3.04 6.51
CA GLN A 501 30.20 -3.72 5.48
C GLN A 501 29.52 -3.62 4.11
N LEU A 502 28.24 -3.95 4.02
CA LEU A 502 27.46 -3.88 2.78
C LEU A 502 27.38 -2.45 2.22
N MET A 503 27.14 -1.45 3.07
CA MET A 503 27.05 -0.05 2.64
C MET A 503 28.39 0.54 2.17
N LYS A 504 29.52 0.00 2.65
CA LYS A 504 30.88 0.41 2.23
C LYS A 504 31.35 -0.30 0.96
N ASP A 505 30.67 -1.37 0.55
CA ASP A 505 31.01 -2.10 -0.67
C ASP A 505 30.86 -1.23 -1.92
N GLU A 506 31.83 -1.28 -2.82
CA GLU A 506 31.85 -0.42 -4.01
C GLU A 506 30.76 -0.79 -5.02
N ALA A 507 30.39 -2.06 -5.13
CA ALA A 507 29.46 -2.55 -6.13
C ALA A 507 28.00 -2.39 -5.68
N ILE A 508 27.69 -2.70 -4.42
CA ILE A 508 26.32 -2.71 -3.90
C ILE A 508 26.04 -1.64 -2.85
N GLY A 509 27.04 -0.94 -2.33
CA GLY A 509 26.88 -0.03 -1.20
C GLY A 509 25.83 1.04 -1.43
N LYS A 510 25.76 1.64 -2.61
CA LYS A 510 24.71 2.62 -2.97
C LYS A 510 23.31 2.01 -3.11
N ARG A 511 23.20 0.70 -3.28
CA ARG A 511 21.94 -0.05 -3.43
C ARG A 511 21.33 -0.46 -2.11
N VAL A 512 22.11 -0.47 -1.03
CA VAL A 512 21.63 -0.77 0.32
C VAL A 512 20.78 0.39 0.83
N VAL A 513 19.58 0.11 1.34
CA VAL A 513 18.66 1.12 1.88
C VAL A 513 18.36 0.81 3.34
N PRO A 514 19.11 1.37 4.31
CA PRO A 514 18.75 1.27 5.72
C PRO A 514 17.49 2.08 6.00
N ILE A 515 16.55 1.48 6.72
CA ILE A 515 15.28 2.09 7.09
C ILE A 515 15.05 1.91 8.59
N VAL A 516 14.64 2.97 9.27
CA VAL A 516 14.31 2.99 10.70
C VAL A 516 12.98 3.71 10.92
N ALA A 517 12.25 3.28 11.94
CA ALA A 517 11.08 4.00 12.46
C ALA A 517 11.48 4.71 13.75
N ASP A 518 12.03 5.92 13.63
CA ASP A 518 12.57 6.76 14.71
C ASP A 518 13.81 6.18 15.42
N GLU A 519 13.64 5.11 16.20
CA GLU A 519 14.59 4.62 17.20
C GLU A 519 15.89 3.98 16.66
N ALA A 520 16.75 4.77 16.04
CA ALA A 520 18.02 4.30 15.48
C ALA A 520 19.13 4.12 16.54
N ARG A 521 19.13 4.96 17.59
CA ARG A 521 20.11 4.90 18.69
C ARG A 521 19.96 3.61 19.49
N THR A 522 18.72 3.18 19.72
CA THR A 522 18.41 1.87 20.34
C THR A 522 19.08 0.71 19.62
N PHE A 523 19.21 0.79 18.29
CA PHE A 523 19.85 -0.25 17.49
C PHE A 523 21.36 -0.02 17.27
N GLY A 524 21.95 1.05 17.80
CA GLY A 524 23.37 1.36 17.62
C GLY A 524 23.72 1.90 16.22
N MET A 525 22.74 2.42 15.48
CA MET A 525 22.91 2.90 14.10
C MET A 525 23.52 4.30 14.01
N GLN A 526 23.74 5.01 15.12
CA GLN A 526 24.27 6.39 15.08
C GLN A 526 25.63 6.52 14.35
N THR A 527 26.41 5.44 14.31
CA THR A 527 27.67 5.41 13.55
C THR A 527 27.47 5.56 12.03
N LEU A 528 26.31 5.14 11.52
CA LEU A 528 25.95 5.22 10.11
C LEU A 528 25.44 6.62 9.73
N PHE A 529 24.83 7.37 10.66
CA PHE A 529 24.28 8.70 10.41
C PHE A 529 25.34 9.67 9.90
N ARG A 530 26.45 9.78 10.62
CA ARG A 530 27.54 10.67 10.20
C ARG A 530 28.14 10.25 8.87
N GLN A 531 28.34 8.94 8.66
CA GLN A 531 29.03 8.41 7.50
C GLN A 531 28.18 8.50 6.22
N PHE A 532 26.89 8.15 6.30
CA PHE A 532 26.03 7.96 5.13
C PHE A 532 24.87 8.96 5.04
N GLY A 533 24.60 9.71 6.11
CA GLY A 533 23.54 10.71 6.17
C GLY A 533 22.14 10.11 6.28
N ILE A 534 21.24 10.85 6.90
CA ILE A 534 19.80 10.63 6.88
C ILE A 534 19.22 11.39 5.69
N TYR A 535 18.40 10.73 4.89
CA TYR A 535 17.77 11.35 3.74
C TYR A 535 16.76 12.41 4.18
N SER A 536 16.94 13.63 3.68
CA SER A 536 15.96 14.70 3.77
C SER A 536 15.91 15.43 2.44
N SER A 537 14.73 15.53 1.81
CA SER A 537 14.56 16.18 0.50
C SER A 537 14.96 17.66 0.50
N VAL A 538 14.96 18.31 1.67
CA VAL A 538 15.41 19.70 1.85
C VAL A 538 16.83 19.82 2.40
N GLY A 539 17.43 18.72 2.89
CA GLY A 539 18.67 18.73 3.63
C GLY A 539 18.52 19.29 5.04
N GLN A 540 19.64 19.50 5.73
CA GLN A 540 19.64 20.04 7.09
C GLN A 540 19.48 21.58 7.06
N LEU A 541 18.42 22.10 7.70
CA LEU A 541 18.09 23.54 7.73
C LEU A 541 18.39 24.22 9.08
N TYR A 542 19.01 23.50 10.01
CA TYR A 542 19.30 23.95 11.38
C TYR A 542 20.64 23.37 11.86
N ASP A 543 21.24 23.99 12.88
CA ASP A 543 22.42 23.43 13.56
C ASP A 543 21.96 22.34 14.56
N PRO A 544 22.42 21.08 14.44
CA PRO A 544 22.00 20.03 15.35
C PRO A 544 22.57 20.27 16.75
N GLU A 545 21.78 19.97 17.78
CA GLU A 545 22.20 20.15 19.18
C GLU A 545 23.44 19.33 19.53
N ASP A 546 23.55 18.13 18.95
CA ASP A 546 24.66 17.21 19.15
C ASP A 546 25.85 17.43 18.19
N GLN A 547 25.93 18.57 17.49
CA GLN A 547 26.97 18.84 16.47
C GLN A 547 28.41 18.67 16.96
N ASP A 548 28.66 18.90 18.26
CA ASP A 548 29.98 18.75 18.88
C ASP A 548 30.31 17.29 19.24
N GLU A 549 29.34 16.37 19.16
CA GLU A 549 29.54 14.95 19.36
C GLU A 549 30.15 14.27 18.12
N LEU A 550 30.90 13.19 18.35
CA LEU A 550 31.49 12.42 17.26
C LEU A 550 30.43 11.80 16.32
N LEU A 551 29.23 11.52 16.82
CA LEU A 551 28.17 10.78 16.13
C LEU A 551 26.88 11.62 16.02
N TYR A 552 27.04 12.88 15.62
CA TYR A 552 25.95 13.85 15.52
C TYR A 552 24.91 13.52 14.44
N TYR A 553 23.71 14.07 14.61
CA TYR A 553 22.59 13.93 13.69
C TYR A 553 22.82 14.72 12.39
N ARG A 554 22.94 14.00 11.26
CA ARG A 554 23.27 14.58 9.95
C ARG A 554 22.21 14.24 8.91
N GLU A 555 21.47 15.26 8.49
CA GLU A 555 20.54 15.16 7.36
C GLU A 555 21.19 15.68 6.08
N ALA A 556 20.91 15.01 4.96
CA ALA A 556 21.39 15.43 3.65
C ALA A 556 20.43 14.99 2.54
N LYS A 557 20.41 15.74 1.45
CA LYS A 557 19.62 15.38 0.25
C LYS A 557 20.08 14.06 -0.36
N ASP A 558 21.39 13.82 -0.34
CA ASP A 558 22.02 12.57 -0.75
C ASP A 558 22.20 11.59 0.42
N GLY A 559 21.52 11.82 1.55
CA GLY A 559 21.52 10.91 2.70
C GLY A 559 20.96 9.54 2.31
N GLN A 560 21.59 8.48 2.79
CA GLN A 560 21.27 7.11 2.39
C GLN A 560 20.20 6.45 3.26
N ILE A 561 20.13 6.83 4.55
CA ILE A 561 19.25 6.20 5.53
C ILE A 561 17.87 6.83 5.44
N LEU A 562 16.82 6.01 5.43
CA LEU A 562 15.45 6.49 5.52
C LEU A 562 14.99 6.44 6.98
N GLU A 563 14.80 7.61 7.58
CA GLU A 563 14.23 7.77 8.91
C GLU A 563 12.78 8.24 8.76
N GLU A 564 11.83 7.34 8.99
CA GLU A 564 10.42 7.64 8.72
C GLU A 564 9.68 8.20 9.95
N GLY A 565 10.35 8.26 11.10
CA GLY A 565 9.75 8.60 12.39
C GLY A 565 8.87 7.47 12.93
N ILE A 566 7.95 7.80 13.84
CA ILE A 566 7.06 6.83 14.52
C ILE A 566 5.93 6.40 13.57
N THR A 567 6.26 5.60 12.57
CA THR A 567 5.31 5.03 11.60
C THR A 567 5.83 3.73 11.01
N GLU A 568 5.46 2.59 11.60
CA GLU A 568 5.85 1.29 11.05
C GLU A 568 5.20 1.03 9.69
N ALA A 569 3.96 1.52 9.49
CA ALA A 569 3.26 1.39 8.21
C ALA A 569 3.99 2.18 7.11
N GLY A 570 4.49 3.38 7.44
CA GLY A 570 5.28 4.19 6.53
C GLY A 570 6.65 3.60 6.23
N ALA A 571 7.38 3.17 7.26
CA ALA A 571 8.66 2.49 7.11
C ALA A 571 8.57 1.22 6.28
N LEU A 572 7.54 0.41 6.48
CA LEU A 572 7.30 -0.77 5.66
C LEU A 572 6.90 -0.43 4.22
N SER A 573 6.19 0.68 3.99
CA SER A 573 5.86 1.17 2.65
C SER A 573 7.12 1.67 1.90
N SER A 574 8.02 2.39 2.58
CA SER A 574 9.36 2.72 2.08
C SER A 574 10.18 1.47 1.76
N TRP A 575 10.15 0.49 2.66
CA TRP A 575 10.82 -0.80 2.46
C TRP A 575 10.27 -1.53 1.24
N LEU A 576 8.94 -1.55 1.05
CA LEU A 576 8.29 -2.18 -0.08
C LEU A 576 8.67 -1.51 -1.41
N ALA A 577 8.65 -0.16 -1.46
CA ALA A 577 9.07 0.60 -2.65
C ALA A 577 10.52 0.27 -3.05
N ALA A 578 11.43 0.18 -2.07
CA ALA A 578 12.80 -0.25 -2.30
C ALA A 578 12.90 -1.73 -2.71
N ALA A 579 12.20 -2.62 -2.02
CA ALA A 579 12.25 -4.07 -2.21
C ALA A 579 11.67 -4.52 -3.57
N THR A 580 10.89 -3.65 -4.22
CA THR A 580 10.28 -3.90 -5.54
C THR A 580 10.85 -2.99 -6.64
N ALA A 581 11.83 -2.15 -6.32
CA ALA A 581 12.49 -1.25 -7.27
C ALA A 581 13.13 -2.01 -8.46
N TYR A 582 13.55 -3.26 -8.24
CA TYR A 582 14.08 -4.13 -9.29
C TYR A 582 13.07 -4.30 -10.44
N SER A 583 11.77 -4.31 -10.12
CA SER A 583 10.67 -4.46 -11.06
C SER A 583 10.11 -3.10 -11.48
N ALA A 584 9.76 -2.24 -10.52
CA ALA A 584 9.11 -0.94 -10.79
C ALA A 584 10.01 0.05 -11.54
N HIS A 585 11.33 -0.07 -11.36
CA HIS A 585 12.31 0.83 -11.94
C HIS A 585 13.38 0.13 -12.76
N GLY A 586 13.42 -1.22 -12.77
CA GLY A 586 14.53 -1.96 -13.38
C GLY A 586 15.84 -1.90 -12.58
N THR A 587 15.77 -1.41 -11.33
CA THR A 587 16.93 -1.08 -10.50
C THR A 587 16.88 -1.86 -9.21
N ALA A 588 17.76 -2.86 -9.06
CA ALA A 588 17.84 -3.64 -7.84
C ALA A 588 18.33 -2.77 -6.66
N MET A 589 17.53 -2.74 -5.59
CA MET A 589 17.85 -2.11 -4.32
C MET A 589 17.71 -3.17 -3.22
N LEU A 590 18.46 -3.03 -2.13
CA LEU A 590 18.47 -3.99 -1.02
C LEU A 590 18.11 -3.28 0.29
N PRO A 591 16.81 -3.21 0.64
CA PRO A 591 16.40 -2.54 1.86
C PRO A 591 16.56 -3.40 3.11
N PHE A 592 16.94 -2.75 4.20
CA PHE A 592 17.01 -3.30 5.55
C PHE A 592 16.18 -2.43 6.47
N TYR A 593 14.98 -2.88 6.83
CA TYR A 593 14.13 -2.17 7.78
C TYR A 593 14.29 -2.80 9.17
N ILE A 594 14.90 -2.06 10.10
CA ILE A 594 15.03 -2.47 11.50
C ILE A 594 14.03 -1.71 12.39
N TYR A 595 13.36 -2.46 13.26
CA TYR A 595 12.30 -1.96 14.13
C TYR A 595 12.14 -2.87 15.35
N TYR A 596 11.43 -2.41 16.38
CA TYR A 596 11.04 -3.28 17.49
C TYR A 596 10.20 -4.44 16.97
N SER A 597 10.72 -5.68 17.02
CA SER A 597 10.11 -6.89 16.43
C SER A 597 8.59 -7.02 16.63
N MET A 598 8.08 -6.64 17.80
CA MET A 598 6.64 -6.61 18.12
C MET A 598 5.82 -5.79 17.13
N PHE A 599 6.33 -4.66 16.64
CA PHE A 599 5.61 -3.73 15.76
C PHE A 599 5.78 -4.05 14.27
N GLY A 600 6.24 -5.26 13.93
CA GLY A 600 6.22 -5.79 12.56
C GLY A 600 4.89 -6.47 12.25
N PHE A 601 4.91 -7.80 12.20
CA PHE A 601 3.76 -8.63 11.82
C PHE A 601 2.48 -8.33 12.63
N GLN A 602 2.59 -7.94 13.91
CA GLN A 602 1.42 -7.61 14.71
C GLN A 602 0.80 -6.26 14.34
N ARG A 603 1.62 -5.27 13.96
CA ARG A 603 1.13 -3.90 13.71
C ARG A 603 0.81 -3.65 12.24
N VAL A 604 1.60 -4.21 11.34
CA VAL A 604 1.56 -3.94 9.89
C VAL A 604 1.49 -5.22 9.05
N GLY A 605 0.93 -6.31 9.61
CA GLY A 605 0.91 -7.63 8.97
C GLY A 605 0.30 -7.65 7.57
N ASP A 606 -0.75 -6.86 7.30
CA ASP A 606 -1.39 -6.81 5.98
C ASP A 606 -0.50 -6.13 4.92
N LEU A 607 0.29 -5.13 5.31
CA LEU A 607 1.34 -4.56 4.44
C LEU A 607 2.45 -5.58 4.15
N ILE A 608 2.80 -6.45 5.11
CA ILE A 608 3.78 -7.52 4.88
C ILE A 608 3.20 -8.56 3.91
N TRP A 609 1.90 -8.86 4.00
CA TRP A 609 1.22 -9.72 3.03
C TRP A 609 1.17 -9.07 1.63
N ALA A 610 0.87 -7.78 1.54
CA ALA A 610 0.95 -7.03 0.29
C ALA A 610 2.37 -7.04 -0.30
N ALA A 611 3.40 -7.00 0.54
CA ALA A 611 4.78 -7.13 0.09
C ALA A 611 5.10 -8.53 -0.45
N ALA A 612 4.58 -9.57 0.19
CA ALA A 612 4.67 -10.95 -0.30
C ALA A 612 4.05 -11.08 -1.70
N ASP A 613 2.85 -10.53 -1.90
CA ASP A 613 2.17 -10.49 -3.22
C ASP A 613 2.96 -9.64 -4.24
N SER A 614 3.56 -8.54 -3.80
CA SER A 614 4.41 -7.68 -4.63
C SER A 614 5.73 -8.33 -5.08
N ARG A 615 6.04 -9.54 -4.58
CA ARG A 615 7.31 -10.24 -4.79
C ARG A 615 8.50 -9.41 -4.31
N ALA A 616 8.37 -8.82 -3.11
CA ALA A 616 9.40 -8.01 -2.49
C ALA A 616 10.69 -8.81 -2.26
N ARG A 617 11.83 -8.13 -2.43
CA ARG A 617 13.19 -8.63 -2.17
C ARG A 617 13.90 -7.69 -1.19
N GLY A 618 14.00 -8.06 0.08
CA GLY A 618 14.69 -7.28 1.11
C GLY A 618 14.73 -7.96 2.47
N PHE A 619 15.19 -7.24 3.49
CA PHE A 619 15.28 -7.70 4.87
C PHE A 619 14.40 -6.88 5.81
N LEU A 620 13.54 -7.56 6.56
CA LEU A 620 12.90 -7.08 7.77
C LEU A 620 13.72 -7.56 8.97
N ILE A 621 14.20 -6.64 9.78
CA ILE A 621 15.05 -6.93 10.93
C ILE A 621 14.26 -6.65 12.20
N GLY A 622 13.79 -7.71 12.84
CA GLY A 622 13.10 -7.63 14.13
C GLY A 622 14.11 -7.35 15.24
N GLY A 623 14.38 -6.08 15.50
CA GLY A 623 15.24 -5.61 16.58
C GLY A 623 14.61 -5.84 17.95
N THR A 624 15.49 -5.84 18.97
CA THR A 624 15.14 -6.05 20.38
C THR A 624 14.16 -7.22 20.59
N ALA A 625 14.36 -8.31 19.85
CA ALA A 625 13.44 -9.44 19.84
C ALA A 625 13.61 -10.35 21.06
N GLY A 626 12.57 -11.17 21.30
CA GLY A 626 12.52 -12.17 22.36
C GLY A 626 11.80 -11.68 23.62
N ARG A 627 10.88 -12.50 24.14
CA ARG A 627 9.96 -12.13 25.22
C ARG A 627 10.73 -11.78 26.49
N THR A 628 11.76 -12.56 26.82
CA THR A 628 12.56 -12.36 28.03
C THR A 628 13.72 -11.40 27.82
N THR A 629 14.14 -11.20 26.56
CA THR A 629 15.37 -10.47 26.25
C THR A 629 15.20 -8.96 26.30
N LEU A 630 14.06 -8.42 25.83
CA LEU A 630 13.66 -7.01 26.02
C LEU A 630 13.00 -6.81 27.39
N ALA A 631 13.77 -7.04 28.44
CA ALA A 631 13.23 -7.35 29.76
C ALA A 631 12.47 -6.20 30.45
N GLY A 632 12.90 -4.95 30.26
CA GLY A 632 12.33 -3.79 30.96
C GLY A 632 11.01 -3.26 30.39
N GLU A 633 10.78 -3.43 29.08
CA GLU A 633 9.69 -2.75 28.35
C GLU A 633 8.29 -3.37 28.58
N GLY A 634 8.25 -4.64 29.00
CA GLY A 634 7.01 -5.30 29.41
C GLY A 634 6.03 -5.61 28.27
N LEU A 635 4.74 -5.63 28.63
CA LEU A 635 3.66 -6.36 27.93
C LEU A 635 3.56 -6.07 26.43
N GLN A 636 3.63 -4.80 26.02
CA GLN A 636 3.41 -4.38 24.64
C GLN A 636 4.67 -4.39 23.76
N HIS A 637 5.84 -4.72 24.30
CA HIS A 637 7.11 -4.68 23.58
C HIS A 637 7.82 -6.02 23.51
N GLN A 638 7.70 -6.83 24.56
CA GLN A 638 8.32 -8.14 24.65
C GLN A 638 7.70 -9.07 23.61
N ASP A 639 8.37 -9.32 22.49
CA ASP A 639 7.89 -10.17 21.40
C ASP A 639 8.27 -11.64 21.61
N GLY A 640 7.27 -12.51 21.58
CA GLY A 640 7.45 -13.96 21.59
C GLY A 640 6.54 -14.66 20.60
N SER A 641 6.04 -13.98 19.56
CA SER A 641 5.07 -14.54 18.60
C SER A 641 5.28 -14.15 17.14
N SER A 642 6.16 -13.19 16.85
CA SER A 642 6.43 -12.75 15.46
C SER A 642 6.83 -13.88 14.52
N HIS A 643 7.67 -14.83 14.96
CA HIS A 643 8.07 -15.99 14.13
C HIS A 643 6.91 -16.91 13.78
N LEU A 644 5.92 -17.03 14.67
CA LEU A 644 4.71 -17.79 14.37
C LEU A 644 3.89 -17.09 13.28
N ALA A 645 3.75 -15.77 13.35
CA ALA A 645 3.10 -15.00 12.29
C ALA A 645 3.88 -15.08 10.97
N ALA A 646 5.21 -14.92 11.00
CA ALA A 646 6.08 -15.02 9.83
C ALA A 646 5.97 -16.39 9.13
N SER A 647 5.76 -17.47 9.89
CA SER A 647 5.60 -18.82 9.34
C SER A 647 4.43 -18.95 8.35
N THR A 648 3.43 -18.08 8.46
CA THR A 648 2.23 -18.09 7.62
C THR A 648 2.42 -17.45 6.24
N ILE A 649 3.51 -16.69 6.02
CA ILE A 649 3.75 -15.97 4.77
C ILE A 649 4.70 -16.77 3.86
N PRO A 650 4.24 -17.30 2.70
CA PRO A 650 4.97 -18.34 1.96
C PRO A 650 6.39 -17.99 1.51
N ASN A 651 6.66 -16.75 1.10
CA ASN A 651 7.95 -16.29 0.59
C ASN A 651 8.73 -15.41 1.60
N CYS A 652 8.32 -15.42 2.88
CA CYS A 652 9.07 -14.82 3.99
C CYS A 652 9.99 -15.87 4.62
N CYS A 653 11.30 -15.78 4.43
CA CYS A 653 12.29 -16.65 5.06
C CYS A 653 12.63 -16.12 6.47
N ALA A 654 12.20 -16.83 7.52
CA ALA A 654 12.27 -16.34 8.90
C ALA A 654 13.41 -17.02 9.70
N TYR A 655 14.30 -16.25 10.32
CA TYR A 655 15.45 -16.76 11.11
C TYR A 655 15.61 -16.06 12.47
N ASP A 656 16.04 -16.83 13.48
CA ASP A 656 16.30 -16.41 14.86
C ASP A 656 17.73 -16.79 15.29
N PRO A 657 18.77 -16.15 14.75
CA PRO A 657 20.17 -16.50 15.02
C PRO A 657 20.58 -16.15 16.46
N CYS A 658 21.41 -17.01 17.06
CA CYS A 658 22.09 -16.74 18.34
C CYS A 658 23.44 -16.06 18.12
N PHE A 659 24.18 -16.41 17.07
CA PHE A 659 25.54 -15.93 16.89
C PHE A 659 25.70 -15.07 15.63
N GLY A 660 26.56 -14.05 15.72
CA GLY A 660 26.97 -13.19 14.62
C GLY A 660 27.39 -13.92 13.34
N TYR A 661 28.01 -15.10 13.42
CA TYR A 661 28.35 -15.85 12.20
C TYR A 661 27.15 -16.51 11.54
N GLU A 662 26.14 -16.91 12.32
CA GLU A 662 24.87 -17.39 11.79
C GLU A 662 24.19 -16.25 11.05
N LEU A 663 24.12 -15.08 11.70
CA LEU A 663 23.58 -13.86 11.11
C LEU A 663 24.33 -13.45 9.83
N ALA A 664 25.67 -13.46 9.82
CA ALA A 664 26.46 -13.14 8.63
C ALA A 664 26.16 -14.11 7.47
N THR A 665 26.08 -15.41 7.76
CA THR A 665 25.75 -16.45 6.78
C THR A 665 24.35 -16.26 6.21
N ILE A 666 23.35 -15.96 7.05
CA ILE A 666 21.95 -15.75 6.65
C ILE A 666 21.80 -14.48 5.81
N VAL A 667 22.43 -13.38 6.21
CA VAL A 667 22.37 -12.10 5.46
C VAL A 667 23.09 -12.21 4.12
N GLU A 668 24.26 -12.87 4.07
CA GLU A 668 24.97 -13.09 2.81
C GLU A 668 24.14 -13.96 1.85
N ASP A 669 23.62 -15.09 2.32
CA ASP A 669 22.78 -15.99 1.51
C ASP A 669 21.52 -15.27 1.00
N GLY A 670 20.80 -14.57 1.87
CA GLY A 670 19.61 -13.82 1.48
C GLY A 670 19.91 -12.76 0.42
N ALA A 671 21.01 -12.01 0.58
CA ALA A 671 21.42 -11.03 -0.39
C ALA A 671 21.78 -11.71 -1.74
N ARG A 672 22.51 -12.84 -1.73
CA ARG A 672 22.84 -13.60 -2.96
C ARG A 672 21.58 -14.11 -3.65
N ARG A 673 20.66 -14.73 -2.91
CA ARG A 673 19.40 -15.25 -3.46
C ARG A 673 18.59 -14.14 -4.11
N MET A 674 18.51 -12.96 -3.51
CA MET A 674 17.71 -11.85 -4.03
C MET A 674 18.40 -11.06 -5.17
N LEU A 675 19.71 -10.81 -5.08
CA LEU A 675 20.43 -9.95 -6.03
C LEU A 675 21.14 -10.71 -7.17
N GLU A 676 21.65 -11.93 -6.91
CA GLU A 676 22.35 -12.75 -7.89
C GLU A 676 21.42 -13.79 -8.53
N ALA A 677 20.73 -14.57 -7.71
CA ALA A 677 19.81 -15.62 -8.16
C ALA A 677 18.44 -15.06 -8.58
N GLN A 678 18.07 -13.88 -8.08
CA GLN A 678 16.80 -13.20 -8.33
C GLN A 678 15.58 -14.01 -7.88
N GLU A 679 15.69 -14.65 -6.72
CA GLU A 679 14.58 -15.29 -6.05
C GLU A 679 13.63 -14.26 -5.44
N ASP A 680 12.33 -14.45 -5.65
CA ASP A 680 11.26 -13.59 -5.13
C ASP A 680 10.89 -13.94 -3.68
N VAL A 681 11.90 -13.85 -2.82
CA VAL A 681 11.80 -14.05 -1.36
C VAL A 681 12.25 -12.79 -0.64
N PHE A 682 11.75 -12.60 0.58
CA PHE A 682 12.28 -11.62 1.51
C PHE A 682 12.55 -12.30 2.86
N TYR A 683 13.40 -11.68 3.66
CA TYR A 683 13.88 -12.27 4.90
C TYR A 683 13.31 -11.53 6.11
N TYR A 684 12.91 -12.29 7.12
CA TYR A 684 12.67 -11.78 8.46
C TYR A 684 13.73 -12.34 9.40
N VAL A 685 14.56 -11.48 9.98
CA VAL A 685 15.64 -11.92 10.88
C VAL A 685 15.52 -11.19 12.20
N THR A 686 15.38 -11.93 13.30
CA THR A 686 15.33 -11.35 14.64
C THR A 686 16.73 -11.14 15.19
N VAL A 687 16.94 -9.99 15.81
CA VAL A 687 18.18 -9.62 16.48
C VAL A 687 17.87 -9.07 17.88
N ALA A 688 18.74 -9.40 18.82
CA ALA A 688 18.52 -9.17 20.24
C ALA A 688 19.50 -8.14 20.80
N ASN A 689 19.14 -7.52 21.93
CA ASN A 689 19.92 -6.45 22.58
C ASN A 689 20.78 -6.93 23.76
N GLU A 690 20.95 -8.24 23.94
CA GLU A 690 21.80 -8.81 24.99
C GLU A 690 23.22 -9.04 24.49
N ASN A 691 24.22 -8.58 25.24
CA ASN A 691 25.63 -8.79 24.91
C ASN A 691 26.15 -10.11 25.48
N TYR A 692 26.84 -10.90 24.66
CA TYR A 692 27.54 -12.12 25.08
C TYR A 692 28.68 -12.48 24.12
N PRO A 693 29.59 -13.39 24.51
CA PRO A 693 30.67 -13.84 23.62
C PRO A 693 30.15 -14.55 22.37
N HIS A 694 30.69 -14.19 21.22
CA HIS A 694 30.39 -14.81 19.92
C HIS A 694 31.54 -15.74 19.51
N PRO A 695 31.32 -17.07 19.40
CA PRO A 695 32.39 -18.00 19.05
C PRO A 695 32.69 -17.98 17.54
N ALA A 696 33.82 -18.56 17.17
CA ALA A 696 34.17 -18.83 15.77
C ALA A 696 33.16 -19.79 15.12
N VAL A 697 33.07 -19.73 13.78
CA VAL A 697 32.18 -20.61 13.00
C VAL A 697 32.62 -22.07 13.16
N PRO A 698 31.72 -23.00 13.55
CA PRO A 698 32.05 -24.42 13.54
C PRO A 698 32.29 -24.92 12.11
N GLN A 699 33.21 -25.86 11.94
CA GLN A 699 33.50 -26.44 10.63
C GLN A 699 32.24 -27.09 10.04
N ALA A 700 31.97 -26.82 8.76
CA ALA A 700 30.81 -27.36 8.01
C ALA A 700 29.41 -26.98 8.57
N ALA A 701 29.28 -25.89 9.32
CA ALA A 701 27.98 -25.44 9.85
C ALA A 701 27.11 -24.68 8.82
N THR A 702 27.68 -24.12 7.75
CA THR A 702 27.01 -23.21 6.80
C THR A 702 25.70 -23.78 6.24
N GLU A 703 25.71 -25.03 5.75
CA GLU A 703 24.50 -25.67 5.21
C GLU A 703 23.42 -25.78 6.29
N GLY A 704 23.79 -26.25 7.49
CA GLY A 704 22.84 -26.39 8.59
C GLY A 704 22.29 -25.05 9.12
N ILE A 705 23.10 -23.98 9.11
CA ILE A 705 22.65 -22.62 9.44
C ILE A 705 21.54 -22.18 8.48
N LEU A 706 21.72 -22.38 7.17
CA LEU A 706 20.75 -21.97 6.16
C LEU A 706 19.51 -22.88 6.15
N ARG A 707 19.70 -24.19 6.37
CA ARG A 707 18.61 -25.17 6.45
C ARG A 707 17.81 -25.10 7.75
N GLY A 708 18.31 -24.37 8.76
CA GLY A 708 17.57 -24.02 9.97
C GLY A 708 18.04 -24.71 11.26
N MET A 709 18.97 -25.68 11.20
CA MET A 709 19.54 -26.33 12.38
C MET A 709 20.89 -27.02 12.10
N TYR A 710 21.81 -26.95 13.06
CA TYR A 710 23.06 -27.72 13.05
C TYR A 710 23.51 -28.10 14.47
N ARG A 711 24.37 -29.13 14.56
CA ARG A 711 24.91 -29.59 15.85
C ARG A 711 26.06 -28.69 16.29
N LEU A 712 25.88 -28.03 17.43
CA LEU A 712 26.89 -27.14 18.02
C LEU A 712 27.84 -27.90 18.96
N ARG A 713 27.31 -28.90 19.69
CA ARG A 713 28.09 -29.74 20.61
C ARG A 713 27.66 -31.20 20.55
N GLU A 714 28.64 -32.10 20.58
CA GLU A 714 28.43 -33.55 20.65
C GLU A 714 27.84 -34.01 21.99
N GLY A 715 27.06 -35.09 21.94
CA GLY A 715 26.53 -35.78 23.11
C GLY A 715 25.73 -37.03 22.74
N SER A 716 25.58 -37.98 23.68
CA SER A 716 25.13 -39.34 23.36
C SER A 716 23.77 -39.75 23.92
N GLN A 717 23.24 -39.03 24.93
CA GLN A 717 22.07 -39.47 25.71
C GLN A 717 20.81 -38.61 25.54
N LEU A 718 20.96 -37.34 25.18
CA LEU A 718 19.87 -36.35 25.11
C LEU A 718 20.16 -35.35 24.00
N GLN A 719 19.13 -34.79 23.36
CA GLN A 719 19.28 -33.69 22.41
C GLN A 719 18.60 -32.43 22.95
N LEU A 720 19.36 -31.34 23.01
CA LEU A 720 18.85 -30.04 23.42
C LEU A 720 18.93 -29.06 22.25
N LEU A 721 17.80 -28.48 21.88
CA LEU A 721 17.64 -27.55 20.77
C LEU A 721 17.38 -26.15 21.32
N GLY A 722 18.08 -25.14 20.80
CA GLY A 722 17.87 -23.75 21.19
C GLY A 722 17.98 -22.78 20.02
N SER A 723 17.21 -21.70 20.04
CA SER A 723 17.31 -20.58 19.10
C SER A 723 17.55 -19.25 19.81
N GLY A 724 18.03 -18.25 19.07
CA GLY A 724 18.21 -16.90 19.58
C GLY A 724 19.00 -16.84 20.90
N PRO A 725 18.72 -15.85 21.77
CA PRO A 725 19.38 -15.74 23.07
C PRO A 725 19.20 -16.95 24.01
N ILE A 726 18.12 -17.72 23.85
CA ILE A 726 17.80 -18.89 24.71
C ILE A 726 18.70 -20.09 24.41
N LEU A 727 19.37 -20.15 23.24
CA LEU A 727 20.41 -21.15 23.00
C LEU A 727 21.51 -21.12 24.09
N ARG A 728 21.79 -19.97 24.70
CA ARG A 728 22.74 -19.85 25.81
C ARG A 728 22.27 -20.55 27.07
N GLU A 729 20.98 -20.47 27.39
CA GLU A 729 20.37 -21.22 28.49
C GLU A 729 20.41 -22.72 28.23
N VAL A 730 20.22 -23.13 26.97
CA VAL A 730 20.34 -24.52 26.53
C VAL A 730 21.78 -25.05 26.66
N ILE A 731 22.79 -24.26 26.29
CA ILE A 731 24.21 -24.61 26.49
C ILE A 731 24.51 -24.75 27.99
N ALA A 732 24.02 -23.84 28.82
CA ALA A 732 24.19 -23.89 30.26
C ALA A 732 23.49 -25.12 30.87
N ALA A 733 22.30 -25.49 30.38
CA ALA A 733 21.59 -26.69 30.81
C ALA A 733 22.38 -27.97 30.47
N ALA A 734 23.02 -28.04 29.30
CA ALA A 734 23.88 -29.17 28.95
C ALA A 734 25.06 -29.34 29.93
N GLU A 735 25.65 -28.24 30.41
CA GLU A 735 26.70 -28.28 31.43
C GLU A 735 26.17 -28.72 32.79
N LEU A 736 25.00 -28.24 33.20
CA LEU A 736 24.34 -28.64 34.45
C LEU A 736 24.01 -30.14 34.45
N LEU A 737 23.39 -30.63 33.38
CA LEU A 737 23.06 -32.06 33.20
C LEU A 737 24.31 -32.95 33.27
N ARG A 738 25.41 -32.52 32.64
CA ARG A 738 26.68 -33.25 32.68
C ARG A 738 27.28 -33.26 34.09
N LYS A 739 27.29 -32.11 34.77
CA LYS A 739 27.95 -31.94 36.06
C LYS A 739 27.22 -32.64 37.19
N ASP A 740 25.90 -32.47 37.25
CA ASP A 740 25.11 -32.83 38.43
C ASP A 740 24.41 -34.20 38.26
N TRP A 741 24.17 -34.65 37.02
CA TRP A 741 23.52 -35.93 36.71
C TRP A 741 24.33 -36.88 35.80
N ASN A 742 25.52 -36.47 35.36
CA ASN A 742 26.34 -37.25 34.42
C ASN A 742 25.58 -37.63 33.12
N ILE A 743 24.72 -36.74 32.63
CA ILE A 743 23.98 -36.91 31.38
C ILE A 743 24.70 -36.16 30.25
N SER A 744 25.11 -36.90 29.22
CA SER A 744 25.73 -36.32 28.02
C SER A 744 24.66 -35.84 27.03
N ALA A 745 24.47 -34.53 26.96
CA ALA A 745 23.53 -33.87 26.05
C ALA A 745 24.24 -33.26 24.83
N ALA A 746 23.76 -33.57 23.63
CA ALA A 746 24.14 -32.86 22.41
C ALA A 746 23.36 -31.54 22.34
N VAL A 747 24.03 -30.47 21.90
CA VAL A 747 23.41 -29.14 21.75
C VAL A 747 23.29 -28.81 20.27
N TRP A 748 22.11 -28.36 19.88
CA TRP A 748 21.75 -27.99 18.51
C TRP A 748 21.35 -26.51 18.48
N SER A 749 22.01 -25.75 17.62
CA SER A 749 21.55 -24.40 17.28
C SER A 749 20.46 -24.53 16.23
N VAL A 750 19.29 -23.96 16.51
CA VAL A 750 18.16 -23.89 15.60
C VAL A 750 18.03 -22.45 15.13
N THR A 751 18.58 -22.17 13.94
CA THR A 751 18.52 -20.84 13.33
C THR A 751 17.16 -20.53 12.72
N SER A 752 16.33 -21.54 12.41
CA SER A 752 14.95 -21.34 11.95
C SER A 752 14.06 -22.56 12.16
N PHE A 753 13.11 -22.48 13.10
CA PHE A 753 12.04 -23.47 13.19
C PHE A 753 11.08 -23.44 11.99
N THR A 754 10.88 -22.26 11.40
CA THR A 754 9.96 -22.05 10.27
C THR A 754 10.46 -22.74 9.00
N GLU A 755 11.73 -22.60 8.63
CA GLU A 755 12.29 -23.23 7.43
C GLU A 755 12.37 -24.76 7.59
N LEU A 756 12.67 -25.25 8.79
CA LEU A 756 12.61 -26.68 9.11
C LEU A 756 11.20 -27.25 8.95
N ALA A 757 10.18 -26.52 9.40
CA ALA A 757 8.79 -26.93 9.26
C ALA A 757 8.35 -26.95 7.78
N ARG A 758 8.76 -25.96 6.98
CA ARG A 758 8.50 -25.95 5.53
C ARG A 758 9.16 -27.11 4.81
N ASP A 759 10.42 -27.39 5.14
CA ASP A 759 11.16 -28.54 4.63
C ASP A 759 10.49 -29.87 5.01
N GLY A 760 10.03 -29.97 6.26
CA GLY A 760 9.26 -31.11 6.78
C GLY A 760 7.92 -31.32 6.06
N MET A 761 7.12 -30.27 5.91
CA MET A 761 5.85 -30.31 5.16
C MET A 761 6.07 -30.67 3.69
N ARG A 762 7.16 -30.18 3.07
CA ARG A 762 7.54 -30.58 1.70
C ARG A 762 7.87 -32.07 1.64
N ALA A 763 8.72 -32.58 2.54
CA ALA A 763 9.06 -34.00 2.59
C ALA A 763 7.82 -34.88 2.84
N GLU A 764 6.93 -34.47 3.74
CA GLU A 764 5.65 -35.14 4.00
C GLU A 764 4.78 -35.19 2.74
N ARG A 765 4.63 -34.06 2.05
CA ARG A 765 3.89 -33.98 0.78
C ARG A 765 4.48 -34.94 -0.26
N GLU A 766 5.79 -34.92 -0.46
CA GLU A 766 6.47 -35.81 -1.41
C GLU A 766 6.26 -37.29 -1.07
N ARG A 767 6.30 -37.65 0.22
CA ARG A 767 5.96 -38.99 0.71
C ARG A 767 4.51 -39.39 0.42
N ARG A 768 3.55 -38.47 0.58
CA ARG A 768 2.14 -38.71 0.21
C ARG A 768 1.97 -39.04 -1.28
N PHE A 769 2.85 -38.53 -2.14
CA PHE A 769 2.87 -38.84 -3.57
C PHE A 769 3.79 -40.02 -3.95
N GLY A 770 4.32 -40.76 -2.96
CA GLY A 770 5.08 -41.98 -3.18
C GLY A 770 6.60 -41.80 -3.33
N HIS A 771 7.12 -40.57 -3.19
CA HIS A 771 8.55 -40.32 -3.22
C HIS A 771 9.21 -40.64 -1.86
N LYS A 772 10.44 -41.14 -1.89
CA LYS A 772 11.25 -41.38 -0.68
C LYS A 772 12.12 -40.16 -0.39
N THR A 773 11.56 -39.22 0.35
CA THR A 773 12.24 -37.97 0.76
C THR A 773 12.31 -37.89 2.28
N THR A 774 13.44 -37.43 2.81
CA THR A 774 13.64 -37.10 4.23
C THR A 774 13.85 -35.60 4.41
N SER A 775 13.30 -35.04 5.48
CA SER A 775 13.51 -33.64 5.85
C SER A 775 14.88 -33.43 6.50
N TRP A 776 15.32 -32.18 6.59
CA TRP A 776 16.56 -31.80 7.26
C TRP A 776 16.54 -32.16 8.75
N VAL A 777 15.41 -31.92 9.43
CA VAL A 777 15.20 -32.34 10.84
C VAL A 777 15.37 -33.85 11.00
N GLU A 778 14.79 -34.65 10.10
CA GLU A 778 14.93 -36.10 10.11
C GLU A 778 16.40 -36.50 9.89
N GLN A 779 17.10 -35.89 8.93
CA GLN A 779 18.51 -36.16 8.64
C GLN A 779 19.42 -35.84 9.82
N CYS A 780 19.22 -34.70 10.48
CA CYS A 780 20.01 -34.29 11.63
C CYS A 780 19.80 -35.21 12.85
N LEU A 781 18.55 -35.62 13.11
CA LEU A 781 18.19 -36.31 14.33
C LEU A 781 18.23 -37.84 14.22
N ALA A 782 18.11 -38.41 13.01
CA ALA A 782 18.21 -39.86 12.77
C ALA A 782 19.46 -40.54 13.36
N PRO A 783 20.69 -39.96 13.29
CA PRO A 783 21.87 -40.60 13.88
C PRO A 783 21.95 -40.45 15.42
N THR A 784 20.99 -39.78 16.05
CA THR A 784 21.01 -39.47 17.49
C THR A 784 20.06 -40.36 18.30
N LYS A 785 20.20 -40.34 19.63
CA LYS A 785 19.37 -41.11 20.57
C LYS A 785 18.86 -40.23 21.71
N GLY A 786 17.87 -40.74 22.44
CA GLY A 786 17.33 -40.13 23.66
C GLY A 786 16.23 -39.09 23.44
N PRO A 787 15.67 -38.52 24.53
CA PRO A 787 14.65 -37.49 24.43
C PRO A 787 15.18 -36.20 23.79
N ILE A 788 14.26 -35.33 23.38
CA ILE A 788 14.55 -34.06 22.74
C ILE A 788 13.83 -32.95 23.50
N VAL A 789 14.57 -31.93 23.94
CA VAL A 789 14.01 -30.72 24.55
C VAL A 789 14.39 -29.53 23.68
N ALA A 790 13.40 -28.73 23.28
CA ALA A 790 13.60 -27.50 22.53
C ALA A 790 13.17 -26.29 23.36
N ALA A 791 13.96 -25.21 23.35
CA ALA A 791 13.64 -23.97 24.03
C ALA A 791 13.91 -22.75 23.14
N SER A 792 13.01 -21.77 23.16
CA SER A 792 13.15 -20.50 22.43
C SER A 792 12.61 -19.34 23.24
N ASP A 793 12.94 -18.10 22.85
CA ASP A 793 12.38 -16.90 23.51
C ASP A 793 10.96 -16.55 23.01
N TYR A 794 10.34 -17.48 22.27
CA TYR A 794 9.00 -17.39 21.69
C TYR A 794 8.08 -18.44 22.30
N VAL A 795 6.77 -18.30 22.07
CA VAL A 795 5.76 -19.27 22.49
C VAL A 795 6.12 -20.68 22.01
N ARG A 796 5.76 -21.69 22.79
CA ARG A 796 6.05 -23.12 22.52
C ARG A 796 5.65 -23.54 21.12
N ALA A 797 4.58 -22.96 20.58
CA ALA A 797 4.09 -23.20 19.23
C ALA A 797 5.18 -23.01 18.14
N VAL A 798 6.16 -22.12 18.34
CA VAL A 798 7.28 -21.93 17.40
C VAL A 798 8.19 -23.16 17.37
N ALA A 799 8.65 -23.63 18.53
CA ALA A 799 9.44 -24.85 18.62
C ALA A 799 8.62 -26.10 18.23
N ASP A 800 7.31 -26.10 18.47
CA ASP A 800 6.41 -27.20 18.10
C ASP A 800 6.14 -27.29 16.59
N LEU A 801 6.50 -26.30 15.78
CA LEU A 801 6.36 -26.36 14.32
C LEU A 801 7.04 -27.60 13.71
N ILE A 802 8.14 -28.08 14.32
CA ILE A 802 8.87 -29.25 13.82
C ILE A 802 8.40 -30.58 14.44
N ARG A 803 7.51 -30.57 15.44
CA ARG A 803 7.06 -31.77 16.17
C ARG A 803 6.56 -32.89 15.24
N PRO A 804 5.77 -32.63 14.18
CA PRO A 804 5.31 -33.68 13.26
C PRO A 804 6.45 -34.42 12.54
N HIS A 805 7.60 -33.77 12.38
CA HIS A 805 8.76 -34.28 11.63
C HIS A 805 9.79 -35.01 12.50
N ILE A 806 9.50 -35.13 13.80
CA ILE A 806 10.34 -35.88 14.76
C ILE A 806 9.89 -37.35 14.84
N GLY A 807 8.64 -37.66 14.47
CA GLY A 807 8.01 -38.98 14.61
C GLY A 807 8.70 -40.11 13.87
N GLY A 808 9.42 -39.83 12.78
CA GLY A 808 10.25 -40.81 12.05
C GLY A 808 11.41 -41.38 12.87
N ASN A 809 11.73 -40.78 14.02
CA ASN A 809 12.83 -41.20 14.90
C ASN A 809 12.39 -42.19 15.99
N GLY A 810 11.36 -43.02 15.75
CA GLY A 810 10.98 -44.11 16.66
C GLY A 810 10.18 -43.68 17.90
N GLY A 811 9.34 -42.64 17.79
CA GLY A 811 8.45 -42.22 18.89
C GLY A 811 9.17 -41.55 20.08
N ARG A 812 10.31 -40.88 19.82
CA ARG A 812 11.06 -40.14 20.84
C ARG A 812 10.21 -39.05 21.49
N ALA A 813 10.38 -38.87 22.80
CA ALA A 813 9.78 -37.76 23.52
C ALA A 813 10.33 -36.42 23.00
N TYR A 814 9.42 -35.47 22.76
CA TYR A 814 9.74 -34.10 22.36
C TYR A 814 9.00 -33.12 23.28
N VAL A 815 9.78 -32.31 24.01
CA VAL A 815 9.28 -31.29 24.92
C VAL A 815 9.69 -29.91 24.41
N ALA A 816 8.72 -29.03 24.23
CA ALA A 816 8.95 -27.64 23.83
C ALA A 816 8.73 -26.72 25.03
N LEU A 817 9.74 -25.90 25.32
CA LEU A 817 9.69 -24.79 26.27
C LEU A 817 9.63 -23.48 25.50
N GLY A 818 8.86 -22.53 26.00
CA GLY A 818 8.60 -21.28 25.31
C GLY A 818 7.88 -20.27 26.19
N THR A 819 7.85 -19.04 25.72
CA THR A 819 7.45 -17.86 26.50
C THR A 819 5.97 -17.53 26.35
N ASP A 820 5.12 -18.54 26.57
CA ASP A 820 3.66 -18.43 26.53
C ASP A 820 3.14 -17.45 27.59
N GLY A 821 2.23 -16.54 27.20
CA GLY A 821 1.62 -15.54 28.07
C GLY A 821 2.08 -14.11 27.79
N PHE A 822 1.45 -13.15 28.49
CA PHE A 822 1.82 -11.74 28.35
C PHE A 822 3.15 -11.42 29.02
N GLY A 823 3.92 -10.56 28.35
CA GLY A 823 5.14 -9.98 28.89
C GLY A 823 4.92 -9.15 30.15
N ARG A 824 6.01 -8.91 30.89
CA ARG A 824 6.08 -8.09 32.10
C ARG A 824 7.48 -7.55 32.31
N SER A 825 7.61 -6.41 32.98
CA SER A 825 8.91 -5.79 33.24
C SER A 825 9.62 -6.49 34.41
N ASP A 826 10.81 -7.02 34.17
CA ASP A 826 11.71 -7.57 35.20
C ASP A 826 13.14 -7.70 34.63
N THR A 827 14.06 -8.32 35.37
CA THR A 827 15.37 -8.74 34.87
C THR A 827 15.25 -9.93 33.90
N ARG A 828 16.18 -10.06 32.95
CA ARG A 828 16.21 -11.22 32.02
C ARG A 828 16.18 -12.56 32.75
N ALA A 829 16.93 -12.68 33.84
CA ALA A 829 16.98 -13.92 34.63
C ALA A 829 15.63 -14.25 35.27
N ALA A 830 14.96 -13.25 35.88
CA ALA A 830 13.63 -13.45 36.46
C ALA A 830 12.59 -13.78 35.39
N LEU A 831 12.62 -13.13 34.22
CA LEU A 831 11.70 -13.43 33.13
C LEU A 831 11.94 -14.83 32.56
N ARG A 832 13.18 -15.24 32.33
CA ARG A 832 13.49 -16.60 31.84
C ARG A 832 13.06 -17.69 32.82
N ALA A 833 13.19 -17.43 34.12
CA ALA A 833 12.65 -18.32 35.15
C ALA A 833 11.12 -18.30 35.17
N PHE A 834 10.49 -17.12 35.09
CA PHE A 834 9.03 -16.94 35.09
C PHE A 834 8.36 -17.64 33.89
N PHE A 835 8.95 -17.54 32.70
CA PHE A 835 8.49 -18.19 31.49
C PHE A 835 9.04 -19.62 31.33
N GLU A 836 9.78 -20.13 32.32
CA GLU A 836 10.26 -21.52 32.36
C GLU A 836 11.17 -21.90 31.17
N VAL A 837 12.01 -20.96 30.72
CA VAL A 837 12.96 -21.14 29.59
C VAL A 837 14.43 -20.97 29.99
N ASP A 838 14.72 -20.79 31.29
CA ASP A 838 16.10 -20.76 31.79
C ASP A 838 16.76 -22.15 31.80
N ALA A 839 18.07 -22.18 32.04
CA ALA A 839 18.83 -23.43 32.07
C ALA A 839 18.28 -24.48 33.06
N ARG A 840 17.66 -24.06 34.17
CA ARG A 840 17.11 -24.97 35.19
C ARG A 840 15.85 -25.65 34.68
N HIS A 841 14.95 -24.91 34.05
CA HIS A 841 13.73 -25.46 33.49
C HIS A 841 14.02 -26.37 32.29
N VAL A 842 15.02 -26.04 31.47
CA VAL A 842 15.53 -26.94 30.42
C VAL A 842 16.04 -28.26 31.03
N CYS A 843 16.78 -28.21 32.15
CA CYS A 843 17.21 -29.43 32.85
C CYS A 843 16.03 -30.23 33.41
N ILE A 844 15.05 -29.57 34.04
CA ILE A 844 13.85 -30.23 34.59
C ILE A 844 13.10 -30.96 33.47
N ALA A 845 12.88 -30.29 32.34
CA ALA A 845 12.21 -30.89 31.18
C ALA A 845 13.00 -32.05 30.56
N ALA A 846 14.32 -32.05 30.67
CA ALA A 846 15.18 -33.14 30.18
C ALA A 846 15.20 -34.36 31.11
N LEU A 847 14.97 -34.16 32.42
CA LEU A 847 14.97 -35.21 33.44
C LEU A 847 13.60 -35.88 33.61
N ALA A 848 12.52 -35.14 33.34
CA ALA A 848 11.14 -35.64 33.31
C ALA A 848 10.92 -36.60 32.14
#